data_AF-A0A2Z6RB85-F1
#
_entry.id   AF-A0A2Z6RB85-F1
#
_cell.length_a   1.000
_cell.length_b   1.000
_cell.length_c   1.000
_cell.angle_alpha   90.00
_cell.angle_beta   90.00
_cell.angle_gamma   90.00
#
_symmetry.space_group_name_H-M   'P 1'
#
loop_
_entity.id
_entity.type
_entity.pdbx_description
1 polymer ?
#
loop_
_entity_poly.entity_id
_entity_poly.type
_entity_poly.pdbx_seq_one_letter_code
_entity_poly.pdbx_strand_id
1 'polypeptide(L)'
;MSGKIIVNVNREAANLDLEVTAARQEKLRKKFENESFWPLVKKGPLGSLFYGIFLYPRIFFDHFIMENSTYSISIYQETILRSIKRSMNSPLKTLRKSGRFMESLIKTFRCSEHFVPLEPEVRTEIGVKEGYWLGSITYEQKESEATILYLHGGGYIALSSLLGLRSLCYLLKQLRKQHNRHVRVLAIDYDLAPEDPFPNGLNCVERTYNWLINSGISGSKNVFLCGDSAGGGLALGLLQKLYPDDSTMKTQTLLPLGVILLSPWVELSCDSSSFTTNAKFDWISLHLCQFAAEYYIFGKEVIMFTKCYEEMINNYKNLYETKEGYDVKLYAGENNNNIKEFHVRSLILKTHSKFFKEIFSNDDIKKKDGYFIINSNNSPKINLGLQSLVTYIQEILIKDHNNFIIKNIFEILELTYRENHNKLWDFCIQEICYPNYILEFNKLLTLNPFILEIILKRNDFCIDNEIIIWENLLDWACEQLPPIQKDVDKWNKNDFILMKKRLSRFIPLIRFYHISSEDFLLKVYPFKELLSNDLINNVFTYYLSPNNINNIQLSRYSCSNIIESQHLIIISNWIDKKKYLHYNNKVDNIFHRFKLIYRSSRDGNGNTIKSFHENCDNKLNTILIAKIKNSEQIIGGYNPLTWDSSNSYKSTKDSFIFSFESKTIFQSAKVGYSNGDQPIYCGLKHGPTFGHDLDCFNNRWGSNRRFSYPKVGTVYQ
;
A
#
# COMPACT_ATOMS: atom_id res chain seq x y z
N MET A 1 -0.17 -17.22 34.37
CA MET A 1 0.70 -17.04 33.18
C MET A 1 1.39 -15.69 33.27
N SER A 2 2.71 -15.64 33.14
CA SER A 2 3.52 -14.42 33.24
C SER A 2 4.11 -14.08 31.88
N GLY A 3 3.44 -13.21 31.13
CA GLY A 3 3.82 -12.81 29.78
C GLY A 3 2.97 -13.47 28.70
N LYS A 4 2.30 -12.63 27.90
CA LYS A 4 1.51 -12.97 26.71
C LYS A 4 1.99 -12.13 25.55
N ILE A 5 2.19 -12.77 24.41
CA ILE A 5 2.54 -12.14 23.14
C ILE A 5 1.58 -12.65 22.08
N ILE A 6 0.99 -11.73 21.32
CA ILE A 6 0.17 -12.05 20.14
C ILE A 6 0.86 -11.49 18.91
N VAL A 7 1.02 -12.37 17.93
CA VAL A 7 1.74 -12.10 16.70
C VAL A 7 0.80 -12.32 15.52
N ASN A 8 0.81 -11.41 14.55
CA ASN A 8 0.14 -11.60 13.27
C ASN A 8 1.08 -12.35 12.32
N VAL A 9 0.59 -13.41 11.70
CA VAL A 9 1.26 -14.23 10.70
C VAL A 9 0.83 -13.77 9.32
N ASN A 10 1.76 -13.22 8.55
CA ASN A 10 1.51 -13.00 7.14
C ASN A 10 1.72 -14.31 6.36
N ARG A 11 0.62 -14.94 5.94
CA ARG A 11 0.55 -16.19 5.18
C ARG A 11 0.53 -15.99 3.66
N GLU A 12 0.62 -14.75 3.18
CA GLU A 12 0.46 -14.40 1.75
C GLU A 12 1.63 -14.87 0.83
N ALA A 13 2.62 -15.61 1.34
CA ALA A 13 3.80 -15.98 0.55
C ALA A 13 3.87 -17.44 0.04
N ALA A 14 2.98 -18.37 0.42
CA ALA A 14 3.08 -19.78 -0.04
C ALA A 14 1.77 -20.54 0.22
N ASN A 15 1.20 -21.43 -0.60
CA ASN A 15 1.65 -21.96 -1.89
C ASN A 15 0.59 -22.78 -2.66
N LEU A 16 -0.70 -22.88 -2.26
CA LEU A 16 -1.63 -23.80 -2.96
C LEU A 16 -2.61 -23.14 -3.92
N ASP A 17 -3.15 -21.97 -3.56
CA ASP A 17 -3.88 -21.15 -4.54
C ASP A 17 -2.91 -20.43 -5.49
N LEU A 18 -1.66 -20.22 -5.09
CA LEU A 18 -0.62 -19.65 -5.95
C LEU A 18 -0.23 -20.58 -7.09
N GLU A 19 -0.20 -21.91 -6.97
CA GLU A 19 0.14 -22.74 -8.13
C GLU A 19 -1.02 -22.84 -9.14
N VAL A 20 -2.26 -22.92 -8.68
CA VAL A 20 -3.43 -22.94 -9.57
C VAL A 20 -3.69 -21.55 -10.16
N THR A 21 -3.54 -20.50 -9.35
CA THR A 21 -3.67 -19.10 -9.78
C THR A 21 -2.47 -18.65 -10.60
N ALA A 22 -1.23 -19.05 -10.29
CA ALA A 22 -0.05 -18.78 -11.11
C ALA A 22 -0.03 -19.64 -12.36
N ALA A 23 -0.51 -20.88 -12.37
CA ALA A 23 -0.67 -21.62 -13.63
C ALA A 23 -1.75 -20.98 -14.52
N ARG A 24 -2.85 -20.49 -13.92
CA ARG A 24 -3.90 -19.76 -14.64
C ARG A 24 -3.44 -18.36 -15.07
N GLN A 25 -2.71 -17.64 -14.22
CA GLN A 25 -2.11 -16.34 -14.50
C GLN A 25 -0.94 -16.47 -15.47
N GLU A 26 -0.16 -17.54 -15.46
CA GLU A 26 0.93 -17.85 -16.41
C GLU A 26 0.36 -18.28 -17.76
N LYS A 27 -0.75 -19.03 -17.77
CA LYS A 27 -1.49 -19.36 -19.00
C LYS A 27 -2.14 -18.11 -19.60
N LEU A 28 -2.67 -17.20 -18.77
CA LEU A 28 -3.18 -15.90 -19.20
C LEU A 28 -2.03 -14.96 -19.60
N ARG A 29 -0.95 -14.92 -18.84
CA ARG A 29 0.27 -14.14 -19.07
C ARG A 29 0.92 -14.57 -20.36
N LYS A 30 1.16 -15.86 -20.63
CA LYS A 30 1.61 -16.37 -21.94
C LYS A 30 0.63 -16.08 -23.07
N LYS A 31 -0.68 -16.01 -22.81
CA LYS A 31 -1.70 -15.60 -23.80
C LYS A 31 -1.66 -14.09 -24.09
N PHE A 32 -1.26 -13.26 -23.13
CA PHE A 32 -1.19 -11.79 -23.22
C PHE A 32 0.23 -11.25 -23.51
N GLU A 33 1.28 -11.98 -23.16
CA GLU A 33 2.71 -11.77 -23.50
C GLU A 33 3.05 -12.33 -24.87
N ASN A 34 2.21 -13.20 -25.44
CA ASN A 34 2.25 -13.49 -26.86
C ASN A 34 2.17 -12.15 -27.61
N GLU A 35 3.17 -11.87 -28.45
CA GLU A 35 3.38 -10.61 -29.16
C GLU A 35 2.18 -10.17 -30.03
N SER A 36 1.14 -11.00 -30.16
CA SER A 36 -0.10 -10.68 -30.87
C SER A 36 -1.06 -9.78 -30.09
N PHE A 37 -1.01 -9.72 -28.75
CA PHE A 37 -1.98 -8.96 -27.94
C PHE A 37 -1.64 -7.48 -27.76
N TRP A 38 -0.40 -7.17 -27.36
CA TRP A 38 0.03 -5.79 -27.09
C TRP A 38 -0.03 -4.86 -28.32
N PRO A 39 0.23 -5.31 -29.56
CA PRO A 39 -0.03 -4.51 -30.75
C PRO A 39 -1.50 -4.14 -30.89
N LEU A 40 -2.45 -5.00 -30.50
CA LEU A 40 -3.90 -4.74 -30.61
C LEU A 40 -4.40 -3.69 -29.59
N VAL A 41 -3.88 -3.70 -28.36
CA VAL A 41 -4.15 -2.63 -27.36
C VAL A 41 -3.47 -1.32 -27.75
N LYS A 42 -2.35 -1.38 -28.49
CA LYS A 42 -1.62 -0.22 -29.03
C LYS A 42 -2.22 0.36 -30.32
N LYS A 43 -3.20 -0.30 -30.98
CA LYS A 43 -3.84 0.17 -32.22
C LYS A 43 -4.74 1.41 -32.07
N GLY A 44 -4.91 1.94 -30.86
CA GLY A 44 -5.59 3.21 -30.61
C GLY A 44 -6.73 3.12 -29.58
N PRO A 45 -7.34 4.27 -29.21
CA PRO A 45 -8.35 4.39 -28.16
C PRO A 45 -9.57 3.46 -28.31
N LEU A 46 -9.94 3.11 -29.53
CA LEU A 46 -11.05 2.20 -29.81
C LEU A 46 -10.74 0.76 -29.35
N GLY A 47 -9.51 0.30 -29.57
CA GLY A 47 -9.06 -1.02 -29.14
C GLY A 47 -8.91 -1.09 -27.62
N SER A 48 -8.33 -0.08 -26.99
CA SER A 48 -8.13 -0.05 -25.53
C SER A 48 -9.44 0.04 -24.75
N LEU A 49 -10.43 0.81 -25.23
CA LEU A 49 -11.75 0.91 -24.60
C LEU A 49 -12.56 -0.40 -24.77
N PHE A 50 -12.45 -1.04 -25.95
CA PHE A 50 -13.05 -2.34 -26.22
C PHE A 50 -12.54 -3.42 -25.25
N TYR A 51 -11.21 -3.52 -25.09
CA TYR A 51 -10.63 -4.47 -24.14
C TYR A 51 -11.00 -4.13 -22.70
N GLY A 52 -10.98 -2.86 -22.28
CA GLY A 52 -11.38 -2.44 -20.93
C GLY A 52 -12.79 -2.90 -20.56
N ILE A 53 -13.79 -2.65 -21.40
CA ILE A 53 -15.22 -2.88 -21.11
C ILE A 53 -15.68 -4.33 -21.35
N PHE A 54 -15.04 -5.08 -22.26
CA PHE A 54 -15.38 -6.51 -22.45
C PHE A 54 -14.76 -7.41 -21.38
N LEU A 55 -13.58 -7.06 -20.90
CA LEU A 55 -12.91 -7.76 -19.81
C LEU A 55 -13.60 -7.42 -18.47
N TYR A 56 -14.06 -6.18 -18.28
CA TYR A 56 -14.73 -5.65 -17.08
C TYR A 56 -15.74 -6.58 -16.37
N PRO A 57 -16.75 -7.17 -17.02
CA PRO A 57 -17.82 -7.86 -16.29
C PRO A 57 -17.54 -9.34 -16.05
N ARG A 58 -16.56 -9.93 -16.75
CA ARG A 58 -16.15 -11.32 -16.50
C ARG A 58 -15.41 -11.46 -15.18
N ILE A 59 -14.87 -10.35 -14.65
CA ILE A 59 -14.11 -10.31 -13.41
C ILE A 59 -14.90 -9.64 -12.28
N PHE A 60 -15.76 -8.65 -12.57
CA PHE A 60 -16.59 -8.03 -11.54
C PHE A 60 -17.60 -9.01 -10.91
N PHE A 61 -18.11 -9.98 -11.67
CA PHE A 61 -18.97 -11.04 -11.12
C PHE A 61 -18.19 -12.11 -10.32
N ASP A 62 -16.90 -12.31 -10.61
CA ASP A 62 -16.02 -13.18 -9.82
C ASP A 62 -15.53 -12.48 -8.52
N HIS A 63 -15.47 -11.15 -8.51
CA HIS A 63 -15.01 -10.35 -7.36
C HIS A 63 -16.09 -10.01 -6.33
N PHE A 64 -17.38 -10.06 -6.67
CA PHE A 64 -18.47 -9.84 -5.71
C PHE A 64 -18.63 -10.97 -4.67
N ILE A 65 -17.79 -12.02 -4.77
CA ILE A 65 -17.73 -13.15 -3.82
C ILE A 65 -16.47 -13.06 -2.91
N MET A 66 -15.52 -12.15 -3.15
CA MET A 66 -14.30 -12.05 -2.34
C MET A 66 -14.40 -10.90 -1.32
N GLU A 67 -14.86 -11.24 -0.12
CA GLU A 67 -14.59 -10.47 1.10
C GLU A 67 -13.08 -10.53 1.40
N ASN A 68 -12.27 -9.59 0.88
CA ASN A 68 -11.05 -9.12 1.53
C ASN A 68 -10.41 -7.96 0.74
N SER A 69 -10.23 -6.83 1.41
CA SER A 69 -9.69 -5.58 0.88
C SER A 69 -8.18 -5.46 1.11
N THR A 70 -7.38 -6.35 0.52
CA THR A 70 -5.93 -6.18 0.39
C THR A 70 -5.52 -6.49 -1.04
N TYR A 71 -5.32 -5.46 -1.87
CA TYR A 71 -4.84 -5.66 -3.24
C TYR A 71 -3.68 -4.75 -3.61
N SER A 72 -2.53 -5.38 -3.86
CA SER A 72 -1.69 -4.99 -4.99
C SER A 72 -2.53 -5.08 -6.27
N ILE A 73 -2.45 -4.07 -7.12
CA ILE A 73 -3.18 -4.02 -8.39
C ILE A 73 -2.75 -5.22 -9.21
N SER A 74 -3.67 -6.15 -9.51
CA SER A 74 -3.37 -7.28 -10.38
C SER A 74 -2.90 -6.77 -11.75
N ILE A 75 -1.99 -7.49 -12.44
CA ILE A 75 -1.53 -7.14 -13.81
C ILE A 75 -2.72 -6.86 -14.76
N TYR A 76 -3.84 -7.50 -14.50
CA TYR A 76 -5.10 -7.30 -15.20
C TYR A 76 -5.79 -5.96 -14.87
N GLN A 77 -5.94 -5.62 -13.59
CA GLN A 77 -6.41 -4.30 -13.18
C GLN A 77 -5.46 -3.22 -13.70
N GLU A 78 -4.15 -3.47 -13.68
CA GLU A 78 -3.15 -2.58 -14.27
C GLU A 78 -3.32 -2.44 -15.78
N THR A 79 -3.66 -3.52 -16.49
CA THR A 79 -3.92 -3.49 -17.94
C THR A 79 -5.19 -2.71 -18.26
N ILE A 80 -6.26 -2.89 -17.48
CA ILE A 80 -7.50 -2.10 -17.59
C ILE A 80 -7.19 -0.62 -17.30
N LEU A 81 -6.49 -0.34 -16.20
CA LEU A 81 -6.06 0.99 -15.79
C LEU A 81 -5.24 1.68 -16.88
N ARG A 82 -4.23 1.00 -17.44
CA ARG A 82 -3.38 1.51 -18.52
C ARG A 82 -4.18 1.72 -19.80
N SER A 83 -5.13 0.83 -20.11
CA SER A 83 -5.99 0.93 -21.30
C SER A 83 -6.98 2.09 -21.20
N ILE A 84 -7.60 2.27 -20.02
CA ILE A 84 -8.49 3.40 -19.73
C ILE A 84 -7.68 4.69 -19.75
N LYS A 85 -6.55 4.77 -19.04
CA LYS A 85 -5.65 5.95 -19.05
C LYS A 85 -5.21 6.33 -20.47
N ARG A 86 -4.85 5.36 -21.32
CA ARG A 86 -4.51 5.59 -22.73
C ARG A 86 -5.69 6.12 -23.54
N SER A 87 -6.88 5.57 -23.33
CA SER A 87 -8.11 6.02 -24.01
C SER A 87 -8.48 7.45 -23.59
N MET A 88 -8.37 7.73 -22.30
CA MET A 88 -8.71 9.02 -21.70
C MET A 88 -7.70 10.13 -22.05
N ASN A 89 -6.44 9.79 -22.34
CA ASN A 89 -5.45 10.74 -22.87
C ASN A 89 -5.61 11.02 -24.38
N SER A 90 -6.61 10.45 -25.05
CA SER A 90 -6.84 10.70 -26.48
C SER A 90 -7.64 11.98 -26.70
N PRO A 91 -7.52 12.65 -27.87
CA PRO A 91 -8.33 13.83 -28.19
C PRO A 91 -9.82 13.57 -28.02
N LEU A 92 -10.57 14.58 -27.54
CA LEU A 92 -11.99 14.44 -27.17
C LEU A 92 -12.85 13.84 -28.29
N LYS A 93 -12.64 14.27 -29.55
CA LYS A 93 -13.34 13.73 -30.72
C LYS A 93 -13.17 12.20 -30.85
N THR A 94 -11.96 11.73 -30.57
CA THR A 94 -11.59 10.32 -30.63
C THR A 94 -12.16 9.53 -29.45
N LEU A 95 -12.17 10.14 -28.25
CA LEU A 95 -12.83 9.58 -27.07
C LEU A 95 -14.32 9.38 -27.31
N ARG A 96 -15.04 10.41 -27.78
CA ARG A 96 -16.48 10.36 -28.10
C ARG A 96 -16.80 9.34 -29.19
N LYS A 97 -15.97 9.23 -30.23
CA LYS A 97 -16.16 8.21 -31.30
C LYS A 97 -16.01 6.78 -30.75
N SER A 98 -15.02 6.57 -29.88
CA SER A 98 -14.77 5.27 -29.26
C SER A 98 -15.87 4.89 -28.27
N GLY A 99 -16.34 5.86 -27.47
CA GLY A 99 -17.48 5.69 -26.57
C GLY A 99 -18.74 5.22 -27.30
N ARG A 100 -19.15 5.93 -28.35
CA ARG A 100 -20.33 5.56 -29.16
C ARG A 100 -20.27 4.15 -29.75
N PHE A 101 -19.10 3.75 -30.26
CA PHE A 101 -18.90 2.39 -30.76
C PHE A 101 -19.11 1.34 -29.66
N MET A 102 -18.60 1.62 -28.45
CA MET A 102 -18.76 0.72 -27.31
C MET A 102 -20.18 0.66 -26.78
N GLU A 103 -20.88 1.78 -26.72
CA GLU A 103 -22.28 1.87 -26.30
C GLU A 103 -23.19 1.09 -27.25
N SER A 104 -22.93 1.14 -28.55
CA SER A 104 -23.62 0.32 -29.57
C SER A 104 -23.49 -1.18 -29.30
N LEU A 105 -22.31 -1.62 -28.84
CA LEU A 105 -22.08 -3.03 -28.46
C LEU A 105 -22.78 -3.38 -27.15
N ILE A 106 -22.76 -2.49 -26.15
CA ILE A 106 -23.48 -2.69 -24.88
C ILE A 106 -24.98 -2.84 -25.13
N LYS A 107 -25.55 -1.95 -25.94
CA LYS A 107 -26.96 -1.99 -26.34
C LYS A 107 -27.32 -3.32 -27.00
N THR A 108 -26.50 -3.80 -27.93
CA THR A 108 -26.76 -5.05 -28.68
C THR A 108 -26.64 -6.31 -27.84
N PHE A 109 -25.63 -6.41 -26.96
CA PHE A 109 -25.30 -7.68 -26.30
C PHE A 109 -25.73 -7.76 -24.82
N ARG A 110 -26.18 -6.66 -24.20
CA ARG A 110 -26.34 -6.59 -22.73
C ARG A 110 -27.62 -5.95 -22.23
N CYS A 111 -28.53 -5.55 -23.11
CA CYS A 111 -29.86 -5.10 -22.71
C CYS A 111 -30.77 -6.32 -22.50
N SER A 112 -31.21 -6.56 -21.25
CA SER A 112 -32.14 -7.65 -20.92
C SER A 112 -33.54 -7.18 -20.57
N GLU A 113 -33.75 -5.86 -20.54
CA GLU A 113 -35.02 -5.20 -20.26
C GLU A 113 -35.58 -4.55 -21.53
N HIS A 114 -36.89 -4.28 -21.55
CA HIS A 114 -37.51 -3.50 -22.62
C HIS A 114 -36.87 -2.11 -22.69
N PHE A 115 -36.49 -1.68 -23.89
CA PHE A 115 -35.69 -0.47 -24.11
C PHE A 115 -36.23 0.30 -25.31
N VAL A 116 -36.66 1.55 -25.07
CA VAL A 116 -37.39 2.36 -26.07
C VAL A 116 -36.83 3.78 -26.10
N PRO A 117 -36.46 4.32 -27.28
CA PRO A 117 -36.10 5.72 -27.43
C PRO A 117 -37.25 6.65 -27.03
N LEU A 118 -36.92 7.82 -26.50
CA LEU A 118 -37.91 8.87 -26.25
C LEU A 118 -38.51 9.39 -27.56
N GLU A 119 -39.79 9.70 -27.51
CA GLU A 119 -40.52 10.29 -28.63
C GLU A 119 -39.87 11.64 -29.02
N PRO A 120 -39.81 11.97 -30.34
CA PRO A 120 -39.20 13.22 -30.80
C PRO A 120 -39.77 14.49 -30.14
N GLU A 121 -41.06 14.50 -29.85
CA GLU A 121 -41.78 15.60 -29.21
C GLU A 121 -41.26 15.82 -27.79
N VAL A 122 -41.15 14.73 -27.02
CA VAL A 122 -40.61 14.75 -25.65
C VAL A 122 -39.15 15.23 -25.64
N ARG A 123 -38.33 14.72 -26.57
CA ARG A 123 -36.92 15.15 -26.68
C ARG A 123 -36.78 16.63 -26.96
N THR A 124 -37.65 17.16 -27.83
CA THR A 124 -37.71 18.59 -28.15
C THR A 124 -38.14 19.41 -26.94
N GLU A 125 -39.15 18.93 -26.20
CA GLU A 125 -39.69 19.62 -25.01
C GLU A 125 -38.65 19.73 -23.88
N ILE A 126 -37.95 18.64 -23.56
CA ILE A 126 -36.94 18.65 -22.48
C ILE A 126 -35.57 19.19 -22.94
N GLY A 127 -35.37 19.31 -24.26
CA GLY A 127 -34.15 19.81 -24.87
C GLY A 127 -32.98 18.84 -24.69
N VAL A 128 -33.18 17.56 -25.03
CA VAL A 128 -32.13 16.53 -25.08
C VAL A 128 -31.95 16.03 -26.51
N LYS A 129 -30.71 15.66 -26.88
CA LYS A 129 -30.46 15.05 -28.19
C LYS A 129 -31.05 13.64 -28.25
N GLU A 130 -30.84 12.86 -27.20
CA GLU A 130 -31.27 11.46 -27.09
C GLU A 130 -31.70 11.14 -25.65
N GLY A 131 -32.50 10.11 -25.52
CA GLY A 131 -32.92 9.57 -24.22
C GLY A 131 -33.77 8.33 -24.40
N TYR A 132 -33.90 7.55 -23.33
CA TYR A 132 -34.47 6.21 -23.40
C TYR A 132 -35.27 5.86 -22.15
N TRP A 133 -36.38 5.16 -22.37
CA TRP A 133 -37.07 4.40 -21.35
C TRP A 133 -36.48 3.00 -21.24
N LEU A 134 -36.20 2.59 -20.01
CA LEU A 134 -35.79 1.23 -19.69
C LEU A 134 -36.78 0.60 -18.69
N GLY A 135 -37.21 -0.63 -19.01
CA GLY A 135 -38.30 -1.34 -18.35
C GLY A 135 -39.63 -1.15 -19.08
N SER A 136 -40.49 -2.18 -19.03
CA SER A 136 -41.82 -2.14 -19.62
C SER A 136 -42.72 -1.10 -18.93
N ILE A 137 -43.73 -0.60 -19.64
CA ILE A 137 -44.74 0.33 -19.07
C ILE A 137 -45.55 -0.36 -17.98
N THR A 138 -45.89 -1.63 -18.22
CA THR A 138 -46.57 -2.51 -17.28
C THR A 138 -45.76 -3.78 -17.08
N TYR A 139 -45.75 -4.33 -15.86
CA TYR A 139 -45.20 -5.65 -15.54
C TYR A 139 -46.21 -6.41 -14.69
N GLU A 140 -46.57 -7.63 -15.10
CA GLU A 140 -47.64 -8.42 -14.44
C GLU A 140 -48.93 -7.59 -14.23
N GLN A 141 -49.34 -6.83 -15.26
CA GLN A 141 -50.52 -5.95 -15.25
C GLN A 141 -50.47 -4.78 -14.25
N LYS A 142 -49.32 -4.51 -13.62
CA LYS A 142 -49.11 -3.34 -12.76
C LYS A 142 -48.31 -2.26 -13.49
N GLU A 143 -48.79 -1.03 -13.41
CA GLU A 143 -48.05 0.15 -13.86
C GLU A 143 -46.86 0.46 -12.95
N SER A 144 -45.94 1.30 -13.42
CA SER A 144 -44.76 1.65 -12.64
C SER A 144 -45.10 2.49 -11.42
N GLU A 145 -44.57 2.07 -10.26
CA GLU A 145 -44.77 2.74 -8.98
C GLU A 145 -43.83 3.95 -8.79
N ALA A 146 -42.67 3.94 -9.46
CA ALA A 146 -41.63 4.95 -9.35
C ALA A 146 -40.75 4.98 -10.60
N THR A 147 -40.16 6.15 -10.89
CA THR A 147 -39.21 6.34 -11.99
C THR A 147 -37.83 6.74 -11.45
N ILE A 148 -36.78 6.11 -11.96
CA ILE A 148 -35.40 6.54 -11.74
C ILE A 148 -35.00 7.46 -12.90
N LEU A 149 -34.69 8.72 -12.62
CA LEU A 149 -34.01 9.61 -13.58
C LEU A 149 -32.51 9.34 -13.51
N TYR A 150 -31.96 8.68 -14.53
CA TYR A 150 -30.56 8.29 -14.62
C TYR A 150 -29.74 9.30 -15.44
N LEU A 151 -28.64 9.76 -14.83
CA LEU A 151 -27.68 10.71 -15.38
C LEU A 151 -26.32 10.01 -15.51
N HIS A 152 -25.83 9.88 -16.74
CA HIS A 152 -24.61 9.12 -17.00
C HIS A 152 -23.32 9.87 -16.60
N GLY A 153 -22.26 9.12 -16.29
CA GLY A 153 -20.90 9.63 -16.16
C GLY A 153 -20.25 9.97 -17.50
N GLY A 154 -18.95 10.32 -17.48
CA GLY A 154 -18.20 10.75 -18.67
C GLY A 154 -17.61 12.15 -18.57
N GLY A 155 -17.47 12.65 -17.35
CA GLY A 155 -16.75 13.90 -17.07
C GLY A 155 -17.41 15.14 -17.66
N TYR A 156 -18.73 15.14 -17.85
CA TYR A 156 -19.50 16.21 -18.49
C TYR A 156 -19.18 16.46 -19.98
N ILE A 157 -18.26 15.68 -20.56
CA ILE A 157 -17.72 15.94 -21.91
C ILE A 157 -17.91 14.77 -22.88
N ALA A 158 -18.22 13.57 -22.41
CA ALA A 158 -18.29 12.36 -23.24
C ALA A 158 -19.29 11.33 -22.71
N LEU A 159 -19.48 10.25 -23.50
CA LEU A 159 -20.39 9.12 -23.24
C LEU A 159 -21.87 9.51 -23.29
N SER A 160 -22.76 8.55 -23.01
CA SER A 160 -24.22 8.67 -23.07
C SER A 160 -24.91 7.86 -21.98
N SER A 161 -26.24 8.02 -21.91
CA SER A 161 -27.18 7.25 -21.10
C SER A 161 -27.06 5.72 -21.23
N LEU A 162 -26.45 5.22 -22.31
CA LEU A 162 -26.23 3.79 -22.54
C LEU A 162 -25.16 3.17 -21.63
N LEU A 163 -24.32 3.99 -20.98
CA LEU A 163 -23.21 3.50 -20.15
C LEU A 163 -23.69 2.62 -18.99
N GLY A 164 -24.73 3.05 -18.27
CA GLY A 164 -25.28 2.38 -17.10
C GLY A 164 -26.23 1.21 -17.42
N LEU A 165 -26.54 0.97 -18.70
CA LEU A 165 -27.67 0.14 -19.15
C LEU A 165 -27.72 -1.25 -18.47
N ARG A 166 -26.57 -1.94 -18.40
CA ARG A 166 -26.49 -3.28 -17.77
C ARG A 166 -26.81 -3.24 -16.28
N SER A 167 -26.21 -2.31 -15.55
CA SER A 167 -26.38 -2.19 -14.09
C SER A 167 -27.82 -1.81 -13.75
N LEU A 168 -28.42 -0.93 -14.55
CA LEU A 168 -29.82 -0.55 -14.44
C LEU A 168 -30.75 -1.73 -14.75
N CYS A 169 -30.50 -2.51 -15.81
CA CYS A 169 -31.27 -3.73 -16.10
C CYS A 169 -31.23 -4.72 -14.92
N TYR A 170 -30.05 -4.92 -14.34
CA TYR A 170 -29.87 -5.79 -13.19
C TYR A 170 -30.65 -5.28 -11.97
N LEU A 171 -30.57 -3.98 -11.67
CA LEU A 171 -31.30 -3.34 -10.57
C LEU A 171 -32.81 -3.53 -10.74
N LEU A 172 -33.37 -3.20 -11.90
CA LEU A 172 -34.80 -3.35 -12.19
C LEU A 172 -35.27 -4.80 -12.00
N LYS A 173 -34.46 -5.77 -12.46
CA LYS A 173 -34.74 -7.19 -12.28
C LYS A 173 -34.72 -7.62 -10.82
N GLN A 174 -33.77 -7.14 -10.02
CA GLN A 174 -33.72 -7.47 -8.58
C GLN A 174 -34.89 -6.85 -7.81
N LEU A 175 -35.27 -5.61 -8.11
CA LEU A 175 -36.42 -4.97 -7.48
C LEU A 175 -37.72 -5.74 -7.71
N ARG A 176 -37.96 -6.22 -8.94
CA ARG A 176 -39.12 -7.07 -9.25
C ARG A 176 -39.02 -8.42 -8.52
N LYS A 177 -37.88 -9.10 -8.64
CA LYS A 177 -37.70 -10.46 -8.11
C LYS A 177 -37.71 -10.54 -6.57
N GLN A 178 -37.03 -9.61 -5.89
CA GLN A 178 -36.82 -9.66 -4.44
C GLN A 178 -37.86 -8.88 -3.67
N HIS A 179 -38.43 -7.83 -4.26
CA HIS A 179 -39.30 -6.88 -3.56
C HIS A 179 -40.69 -6.72 -4.20
N ASN A 180 -40.97 -7.37 -5.32
CA ASN A 180 -42.24 -7.26 -6.06
C ASN A 180 -42.60 -5.80 -6.38
N ARG A 181 -41.59 -4.99 -6.73
CA ARG A 181 -41.75 -3.57 -7.09
C ARG A 181 -41.48 -3.34 -8.57
N HIS A 182 -42.35 -2.57 -9.23
CA HIS A 182 -42.18 -2.24 -10.65
C HIS A 182 -41.70 -0.80 -10.81
N VAL A 183 -40.41 -0.66 -11.10
CA VAL A 183 -39.72 0.62 -11.33
C VAL A 183 -39.26 0.70 -12.78
N ARG A 184 -39.29 1.90 -13.36
CA ARG A 184 -38.74 2.22 -14.68
C ARG A 184 -37.57 3.20 -14.56
N VAL A 185 -36.75 3.26 -15.60
CA VAL A 185 -35.67 4.25 -15.69
C VAL A 185 -35.92 5.16 -16.89
N LEU A 186 -35.82 6.47 -16.66
CA LEU A 186 -35.65 7.48 -17.70
C LEU A 186 -34.16 7.83 -17.74
N ALA A 187 -33.49 7.49 -18.83
CA ALA A 187 -32.07 7.77 -19.02
C ALA A 187 -31.91 8.81 -20.13
N ILE A 188 -31.23 9.92 -19.87
CA ILE A 188 -31.09 11.03 -20.83
C ILE A 188 -29.64 11.31 -21.20
N ASP A 189 -29.42 11.78 -22.43
CA ASP A 189 -28.15 12.36 -22.87
C ASP A 189 -28.22 13.87 -22.65
N TYR A 190 -27.77 14.31 -21.47
CA TYR A 190 -27.72 15.73 -21.12
C TYR A 190 -26.68 16.48 -21.96
N ASP A 191 -26.79 17.80 -22.00
CA ASP A 191 -25.89 18.67 -22.76
C ASP A 191 -24.43 18.54 -22.29
N LEU A 192 -23.51 18.28 -23.24
CA LEU A 192 -22.09 18.01 -22.97
C LEU A 192 -21.20 19.18 -23.40
N ALA A 193 -20.19 19.47 -22.59
CA ALA A 193 -19.11 20.38 -22.93
C ALA A 193 -18.14 19.74 -23.95
N PRO A 194 -17.47 20.52 -24.81
CA PRO A 194 -17.41 21.99 -24.83
C PRO A 194 -18.56 22.68 -25.57
N GLU A 195 -19.36 21.95 -26.34
CA GLU A 195 -20.40 22.56 -27.17
C GLU A 195 -21.43 23.30 -26.32
N ASP A 196 -21.81 22.69 -25.19
CA ASP A 196 -22.83 23.18 -24.28
C ASP A 196 -22.26 23.19 -22.84
N PRO A 197 -21.40 24.18 -22.47
CA PRO A 197 -20.73 24.21 -21.16
C PRO A 197 -21.70 24.49 -20.01
N PHE A 198 -21.19 24.40 -18.77
CA PHE A 198 -21.91 24.78 -17.56
C PHE A 198 -22.58 26.16 -17.72
N PRO A 199 -23.85 26.33 -17.31
CA PRO A 199 -24.70 25.35 -16.62
C PRO A 199 -25.64 24.53 -17.52
N ASN A 200 -25.40 24.43 -18.84
CA ASN A 200 -26.36 23.85 -19.79
C ASN A 200 -26.77 22.40 -19.44
N GLY A 201 -25.81 21.52 -19.14
CA GLY A 201 -26.10 20.16 -18.69
C GLY A 201 -27.00 20.11 -17.45
N LEU A 202 -26.76 20.98 -16.46
CA LEU A 202 -27.60 21.07 -15.26
C LEU A 202 -29.00 21.62 -15.58
N ASN A 203 -29.10 22.62 -16.46
CA ASN A 203 -30.39 23.16 -16.91
C ASN A 203 -31.20 22.11 -17.69
N CYS A 204 -30.53 21.27 -18.48
CA CYS A 204 -31.13 20.14 -19.19
C CYS A 204 -31.73 19.11 -18.23
N VAL A 205 -30.99 18.75 -17.18
CA VAL A 205 -31.44 17.85 -16.12
C VAL A 205 -32.64 18.43 -15.37
N GLU A 206 -32.61 19.72 -15.05
CA GLU A 206 -33.73 20.42 -14.40
C GLU A 206 -35.00 20.43 -15.27
N ARG A 207 -34.89 20.77 -16.56
CA ARG A 207 -36.02 20.70 -17.49
C ARG A 207 -36.61 19.29 -17.58
N THR A 208 -35.76 18.28 -17.67
CA THR A 208 -36.20 16.89 -17.72
C THR A 208 -36.91 16.47 -16.43
N TYR A 209 -36.37 16.86 -15.27
CA TYR A 209 -37.00 16.57 -13.99
C TYR A 209 -38.38 17.20 -13.88
N ASN A 210 -38.49 18.50 -14.22
CA ASN A 210 -39.75 19.24 -14.19
C ASN A 210 -40.78 18.68 -15.19
N TRP A 211 -40.34 18.29 -16.38
CA TRP A 211 -41.20 17.60 -17.34
C TRP A 211 -41.68 16.27 -16.77
N LEU A 212 -40.77 15.46 -16.23
CA LEU A 212 -41.10 14.13 -15.72
C LEU A 212 -42.19 14.22 -14.67
N ILE A 213 -42.02 15.04 -13.62
CA ILE A 213 -43.00 15.14 -12.51
C ILE A 213 -44.37 15.68 -12.96
N ASN A 214 -44.43 16.40 -14.09
CA ASN A 214 -45.67 16.98 -14.63
C ASN A 214 -46.27 16.15 -15.79
N SER A 215 -45.57 15.13 -16.29
CA SER A 215 -45.96 14.35 -17.47
C SER A 215 -47.23 13.50 -17.29
N GLY A 216 -47.63 13.23 -16.04
CA GLY A 216 -48.74 12.31 -15.73
C GLY A 216 -48.42 10.83 -15.97
N ILE A 217 -47.19 10.49 -16.37
CA ILE A 217 -46.74 9.10 -16.60
C ILE A 217 -46.75 8.33 -15.28
N SER A 218 -47.13 7.05 -15.28
CA SER A 218 -47.12 6.23 -14.07
C SER A 218 -45.73 6.19 -13.43
N GLY A 219 -45.67 6.45 -12.12
CA GLY A 219 -44.42 6.56 -11.37
C GLY A 219 -43.70 7.91 -11.47
N SER A 220 -44.20 8.85 -12.26
CA SER A 220 -43.61 10.20 -12.41
C SER A 220 -43.69 11.09 -11.17
N LYS A 221 -44.64 10.81 -10.26
CA LYS A 221 -44.73 11.51 -8.97
C LYS A 221 -43.76 10.98 -7.92
N ASN A 222 -43.17 9.81 -8.18
CA ASN A 222 -42.27 9.08 -7.28
C ASN A 222 -40.90 8.94 -7.96
N VAL A 223 -40.13 10.03 -8.02
CA VAL A 223 -38.86 10.06 -8.76
C VAL A 223 -37.67 9.81 -7.84
N PHE A 224 -36.77 8.92 -8.25
CA PHE A 224 -35.43 8.79 -7.69
C PHE A 224 -34.41 9.40 -8.65
N LEU A 225 -33.47 10.20 -8.15
CA LEU A 225 -32.32 10.62 -8.95
C LEU A 225 -31.24 9.53 -8.88
N CYS A 226 -30.60 9.23 -9.99
CA CYS A 226 -29.48 8.29 -10.05
C CYS A 226 -28.38 8.85 -10.93
N GLY A 227 -27.15 8.89 -10.45
CA GLY A 227 -26.04 9.40 -11.25
C GLY A 227 -24.71 8.77 -10.90
N ASP A 228 -23.92 8.47 -11.93
CA ASP A 228 -22.53 8.03 -11.78
C ASP A 228 -21.54 9.12 -12.17
N SER A 229 -20.44 9.24 -11.41
CA SER A 229 -19.38 10.21 -11.71
C SER A 229 -19.94 11.63 -11.92
N ALA A 230 -19.74 12.23 -13.11
CA ALA A 230 -20.29 13.53 -13.50
C ALA A 230 -21.82 13.61 -13.40
N GLY A 231 -22.55 12.55 -13.74
CA GLY A 231 -24.01 12.49 -13.58
C GLY A 231 -24.45 12.54 -12.11
N GLY A 232 -23.63 12.00 -11.20
CA GLY A 232 -23.84 12.14 -9.76
C GLY A 232 -23.65 13.59 -9.29
N GLY A 233 -22.68 14.32 -9.87
CA GLY A 233 -22.52 15.76 -9.67
C GLY A 233 -23.72 16.56 -10.16
N LEU A 234 -24.28 16.24 -11.33
CA LEU A 234 -25.52 16.85 -11.83
C LEU A 234 -26.74 16.55 -10.95
N ALA A 235 -26.86 15.33 -10.43
CA ALA A 235 -27.93 14.96 -9.51
C ALA A 235 -27.87 15.81 -8.23
N LEU A 236 -26.68 16.01 -7.67
CA LEU A 236 -26.46 16.87 -6.51
C LEU A 236 -26.72 18.35 -6.83
N GLY A 237 -26.29 18.83 -8.00
CA GLY A 237 -26.56 20.19 -8.46
C GLY A 237 -28.06 20.47 -8.63
N LEU A 238 -28.82 19.49 -9.12
CA LEU A 238 -30.28 19.60 -9.20
C LEU A 238 -30.89 19.66 -7.79
N LEU A 239 -30.43 18.82 -6.85
CA LEU A 239 -30.90 18.89 -5.47
C LEU A 239 -30.64 20.27 -4.84
N GLN A 240 -29.47 20.87 -5.07
CA GLN A 240 -29.20 22.23 -4.60
C GLN A 240 -30.16 23.27 -5.19
N LYS A 241 -30.54 23.15 -6.47
CA LYS A 241 -31.56 24.01 -7.09
C LYS A 241 -32.96 23.80 -6.52
N LEU A 242 -33.32 22.55 -6.18
CA LEU A 242 -34.63 22.20 -5.62
C LEU A 242 -34.76 22.55 -4.14
N TYR A 243 -33.64 22.64 -3.41
CA TYR A 243 -33.57 23.00 -1.99
C TYR A 243 -32.75 24.29 -1.78
N PRO A 244 -33.23 25.47 -2.23
CA PRO A 244 -32.53 26.72 -1.95
C PRO A 244 -32.54 27.02 -0.44
N ASP A 245 -31.46 27.59 0.07
CA ASP A 245 -31.28 27.93 1.50
C ASP A 245 -32.32 28.93 2.04
N ASP A 246 -33.05 29.61 1.16
CA ASP A 246 -34.07 30.59 1.52
C ASP A 246 -35.43 29.90 1.76
N SER A 247 -35.70 29.62 3.04
CA SER A 247 -36.94 29.00 3.55
C SER A 247 -38.26 29.72 3.16
N THR A 248 -38.19 30.87 2.49
CA THR A 248 -39.35 31.68 2.08
C THR A 248 -39.90 31.31 0.70
N MET A 249 -39.13 30.65 -0.17
CA MET A 249 -39.62 30.16 -1.47
C MET A 249 -39.90 28.66 -1.42
N LYS A 250 -41.03 28.27 -0.81
CA LYS A 250 -41.59 26.93 -1.03
C LYS A 250 -42.23 26.89 -2.41
N THR A 251 -41.45 26.62 -3.45
CA THR A 251 -42.04 26.18 -4.72
C THR A 251 -42.77 24.86 -4.49
N GLN A 252 -43.99 24.73 -5.02
CA GLN A 252 -44.83 23.52 -4.95
C GLN A 252 -44.27 22.34 -5.79
N THR A 253 -42.97 22.32 -6.06
CA THR A 253 -42.33 21.32 -6.90
C THR A 253 -42.24 20.01 -6.11
N LEU A 254 -42.78 18.92 -6.69
CA LEU A 254 -42.57 17.57 -6.16
C LEU A 254 -41.07 17.30 -6.07
N LEU A 255 -40.61 16.84 -4.90
CA LEU A 255 -39.20 16.59 -4.62
C LEU A 255 -38.85 15.12 -4.90
N PRO A 256 -37.59 14.80 -5.25
CA PRO A 256 -37.18 13.41 -5.43
C PRO A 256 -37.32 12.63 -4.12
N LEU A 257 -37.77 11.37 -4.20
CA LEU A 257 -37.89 10.47 -3.06
C LEU A 257 -36.55 10.00 -2.51
N GLY A 258 -35.50 10.07 -3.33
CA GLY A 258 -34.15 9.69 -2.94
C GLY A 258 -33.15 9.89 -4.07
N VAL A 259 -31.88 9.75 -3.72
CA VAL A 259 -30.75 9.86 -4.65
C VAL A 259 -29.84 8.64 -4.55
N ILE A 260 -29.41 8.13 -5.69
CA ILE A 260 -28.48 7.01 -5.85
C ILE A 260 -27.21 7.56 -6.49
N LEU A 261 -26.14 7.69 -5.71
CA LEU A 261 -24.87 8.24 -6.17
C LEU A 261 -23.82 7.14 -6.34
N LEU A 262 -23.30 6.99 -7.54
CA LEU A 262 -22.30 5.97 -7.88
C LEU A 262 -20.95 6.64 -8.13
N SER A 263 -20.11 6.69 -7.08
CA SER A 263 -18.82 7.40 -7.10
C SER A 263 -18.96 8.83 -7.68
N PRO A 264 -19.80 9.69 -7.05
CA PRO A 264 -20.15 10.99 -7.61
C PRO A 264 -18.93 11.91 -7.65
N TRP A 265 -18.80 12.69 -8.73
CA TRP A 265 -17.79 13.73 -8.81
C TRP A 265 -18.35 15.04 -8.21
N VAL A 266 -17.96 15.32 -6.97
CA VAL A 266 -18.55 16.39 -6.14
C VAL A 266 -17.77 17.70 -6.11
N GLU A 267 -16.56 17.73 -6.67
CA GLU A 267 -15.63 18.84 -6.55
C GLU A 267 -14.85 19.06 -7.87
N LEU A 268 -15.08 20.20 -8.52
CA LEU A 268 -14.48 20.53 -9.81
C LEU A 268 -13.09 21.18 -9.71
N SER A 269 -12.71 21.74 -8.56
CA SER A 269 -11.39 22.36 -8.33
C SER A 269 -10.23 21.36 -8.40
N CYS A 270 -10.53 20.08 -8.11
CA CYS A 270 -9.57 18.98 -8.15
C CYS A 270 -8.35 19.15 -7.22
N ASP A 271 -8.49 19.90 -6.12
CA ASP A 271 -7.41 20.25 -5.19
C ASP A 271 -7.50 19.55 -3.83
N SER A 272 -8.61 18.88 -3.52
CA SER A 272 -8.74 18.03 -2.33
C SER A 272 -7.67 16.94 -2.25
N SER A 273 -7.27 16.63 -1.01
CA SER A 273 -6.28 15.60 -0.69
C SER A 273 -6.69 14.20 -1.18
N SER A 274 -7.97 13.95 -1.48
CA SER A 274 -8.41 12.67 -2.04
C SER A 274 -7.78 12.38 -3.41
N PHE A 275 -7.54 13.41 -4.24
CA PHE A 275 -6.93 13.27 -5.55
C PHE A 275 -5.45 12.87 -5.50
N THR A 276 -4.76 13.14 -4.40
CA THR A 276 -3.34 12.78 -4.20
C THR A 276 -3.19 11.49 -3.39
N THR A 277 -3.98 11.32 -2.34
CA THR A 277 -3.91 10.18 -1.41
C THR A 277 -4.28 8.86 -2.11
N ASN A 278 -5.26 8.87 -3.02
CA ASN A 278 -5.73 7.68 -3.73
C ASN A 278 -5.24 7.57 -5.17
N ALA A 279 -4.39 8.50 -5.64
CA ALA A 279 -3.93 8.59 -7.03
C ALA A 279 -3.36 7.27 -7.61
N LYS A 280 -2.78 6.41 -6.75
CA LYS A 280 -2.24 5.10 -7.13
C LYS A 280 -3.34 4.10 -7.50
N PHE A 281 -4.50 4.20 -6.86
CA PHE A 281 -5.65 3.31 -7.05
C PHE A 281 -6.68 3.90 -8.02
N ASP A 282 -6.67 5.22 -8.22
CA ASP A 282 -7.63 5.90 -9.09
C ASP A 282 -7.48 5.55 -10.57
N TRP A 283 -8.63 5.28 -11.19
CA TRP A 283 -8.74 4.93 -12.60
C TRP A 283 -8.66 6.16 -13.51
N ILE A 284 -9.08 7.30 -12.98
CA ILE A 284 -9.05 8.60 -13.62
C ILE A 284 -7.90 9.40 -13.02
N SER A 285 -7.04 9.98 -13.86
CA SER A 285 -5.94 10.82 -13.38
C SER A 285 -6.44 12.22 -12.99
N LEU A 286 -5.75 12.85 -12.04
CA LEU A 286 -5.97 14.25 -11.68
C LEU A 286 -5.99 15.16 -12.91
N HIS A 287 -5.02 14.99 -13.82
CA HIS A 287 -4.96 15.75 -15.07
C HIS A 287 -6.22 15.62 -15.93
N LEU A 288 -6.85 14.43 -15.98
CA LEU A 288 -8.08 14.25 -16.74
C LEU A 288 -9.27 14.93 -16.05
N CYS A 289 -9.35 14.87 -14.72
CA CYS A 289 -10.37 15.59 -13.98
C CYS A 289 -10.25 17.11 -14.20
N GLN A 290 -9.03 17.66 -14.15
CA GLN A 290 -8.77 19.06 -14.44
C GLN A 290 -9.19 19.43 -15.87
N PHE A 291 -8.78 18.62 -16.86
CA PHE A 291 -9.17 18.80 -18.25
C PHE A 291 -10.70 18.80 -18.45
N ALA A 292 -11.40 17.83 -17.87
CA ALA A 292 -12.85 17.73 -17.97
C ALA A 292 -13.57 18.88 -17.25
N ALA A 293 -13.07 19.30 -16.09
CA ALA A 293 -13.59 20.45 -15.35
C ALA A 293 -13.41 21.75 -16.14
N GLU A 294 -12.25 21.98 -16.77
CA GLU A 294 -12.00 23.16 -17.60
C GLU A 294 -12.94 23.23 -18.79
N TYR A 295 -13.13 22.12 -19.51
CA TYR A 295 -14.09 22.05 -20.61
C TYR A 295 -15.50 22.34 -20.13
N TYR A 296 -15.89 21.72 -19.02
CA TYR A 296 -17.21 21.90 -18.44
C TYR A 296 -17.48 23.35 -18.03
N ILE A 297 -16.54 24.00 -17.35
CA ILE A 297 -16.73 25.36 -16.84
C ILE A 297 -16.59 26.41 -17.95
N PHE A 298 -15.60 26.26 -18.85
CA PHE A 298 -15.19 27.33 -19.77
C PHE A 298 -15.61 27.09 -21.23
N GLY A 299 -16.10 25.90 -21.60
CA GLY A 299 -16.63 25.62 -22.94
C GLY A 299 -15.61 25.64 -24.08
N LYS A 300 -14.31 25.69 -23.77
CA LYS A 300 -13.23 25.60 -24.75
C LYS A 300 -12.07 24.84 -24.15
N GLU A 301 -11.29 24.20 -25.01
CA GLU A 301 -9.96 23.70 -24.65
C GLU A 301 -9.14 24.90 -24.17
N VAL A 302 -8.79 24.95 -22.87
CA VAL A 302 -7.75 25.86 -22.40
C VAL A 302 -6.42 25.27 -22.88
N ILE A 303 -6.14 25.43 -24.17
CA ILE A 303 -4.87 25.07 -24.81
C ILE A 303 -3.68 25.81 -24.13
N MET A 304 -3.97 26.84 -23.35
CA MET A 304 -3.00 27.86 -22.96
C MET A 304 -1.99 27.42 -21.89
N PHE A 305 -2.19 26.32 -21.16
CA PHE A 305 -1.21 25.90 -20.15
C PHE A 305 -0.31 24.75 -20.62
N THR A 306 -0.86 23.61 -21.03
CA THR A 306 -0.03 22.44 -21.40
C THR A 306 0.70 22.62 -22.73
N LYS A 307 0.04 23.16 -23.77
CA LYS A 307 0.75 23.47 -25.04
C LYS A 307 1.71 24.64 -24.86
N CYS A 308 1.37 25.64 -24.04
CA CYS A 308 2.30 26.74 -23.75
C CYS A 308 3.55 26.23 -23.04
N TYR A 309 3.42 25.33 -22.06
CA TYR A 309 4.60 24.72 -21.43
C TYR A 309 5.38 23.82 -22.39
N GLU A 310 4.72 22.97 -23.19
CA GLU A 310 5.41 22.13 -24.19
C GLU A 310 6.09 22.98 -25.27
N GLU A 311 5.43 24.00 -25.78
CA GLU A 311 5.96 24.96 -26.74
C GLU A 311 7.10 25.77 -26.12
N MET A 312 6.96 26.25 -24.89
CA MET A 312 8.02 26.96 -24.17
C MET A 312 9.23 26.05 -23.91
N ILE A 313 9.02 24.80 -23.51
CA ILE A 313 10.09 23.81 -23.35
C ILE A 313 10.77 23.52 -24.70
N ASN A 314 9.99 23.33 -25.76
CA ASN A 314 10.51 23.10 -27.11
C ASN A 314 11.27 24.33 -27.64
N ASN A 315 10.80 25.53 -27.34
CA ASN A 315 11.46 26.78 -27.68
C ASN A 315 12.79 26.89 -26.91
N TYR A 316 12.82 26.58 -25.61
CA TYR A 316 14.08 26.55 -24.85
C TYR A 316 15.05 25.46 -25.34
N LYS A 317 14.54 24.31 -25.78
CA LYS A 317 15.33 23.25 -26.39
C LYS A 317 15.92 23.70 -27.73
N ASN A 318 15.10 24.28 -28.61
CA ASN A 318 15.53 24.82 -29.89
C ASN A 318 16.60 25.91 -29.68
N LEU A 319 16.37 26.81 -28.72
CA LEU A 319 17.34 27.80 -28.30
C LEU A 319 18.67 27.18 -27.82
N TYR A 320 18.65 26.05 -27.10
CA TYR A 320 19.87 25.32 -26.72
C TYR A 320 20.58 24.69 -27.94
N GLU A 321 19.84 24.05 -28.85
CA GLU A 321 20.38 23.39 -30.05
C GLU A 321 20.97 24.38 -31.06
N THR A 322 20.29 25.49 -31.29
CA THR A 322 20.73 26.58 -32.19
C THR A 322 21.83 27.46 -31.60
N LYS A 323 22.05 27.38 -30.28
CA LYS A 323 22.96 28.26 -29.53
C LYS A 323 22.60 29.74 -29.71
N GLU A 324 21.32 30.08 -29.80
CA GLU A 324 20.90 31.48 -30.05
C GLU A 324 20.84 32.31 -28.75
N GLY A 325 21.75 33.26 -28.53
CA GLY A 325 21.70 34.10 -27.31
C GLY A 325 22.11 33.36 -26.03
N TYR A 326 23.00 32.36 -26.15
CA TYR A 326 23.74 31.84 -25.00
C TYR A 326 24.71 32.90 -24.47
N ASP A 327 24.92 32.92 -23.17
CA ASP A 327 25.84 33.84 -22.48
C ASP A 327 26.80 33.09 -21.55
N VAL A 328 26.74 31.75 -21.53
CA VAL A 328 27.58 30.87 -20.71
C VAL A 328 28.20 29.77 -21.59
N LYS A 329 29.52 29.59 -21.44
CA LYS A 329 30.27 28.43 -21.93
C LYS A 329 30.64 27.55 -20.75
N LEU A 330 30.03 26.36 -20.69
CA LEU A 330 30.26 25.39 -19.65
C LEU A 330 31.14 24.26 -20.21
N TYR A 331 32.31 24.05 -19.62
CA TYR A 331 33.25 23.00 -20.00
C TYR A 331 33.16 21.86 -18.99
N ALA A 332 32.88 20.63 -19.44
CA ALA A 332 32.81 19.45 -18.57
C ALA A 332 33.54 18.23 -19.15
N GLY A 333 34.38 17.60 -18.33
CA GLY A 333 35.11 16.37 -18.64
C GLY A 333 36.31 16.14 -17.70
N GLU A 334 36.77 14.89 -17.61
CA GLU A 334 37.99 14.53 -16.87
C GLU A 334 39.17 14.52 -17.85
N ASN A 335 40.10 15.47 -17.70
CA ASN A 335 41.32 15.69 -18.49
C ASN A 335 41.15 16.38 -19.87
N ASN A 336 42.20 17.08 -20.32
CA ASN A 336 42.24 17.91 -21.54
C ASN A 336 41.78 17.22 -22.83
N ASN A 337 41.75 15.88 -22.86
CA ASN A 337 41.38 15.12 -24.04
C ASN A 337 39.88 14.77 -24.15
N ASN A 338 39.07 15.01 -23.11
CA ASN A 338 37.63 14.65 -23.09
C ASN A 338 36.70 15.80 -22.64
N ILE A 339 37.15 17.04 -22.78
CA ILE A 339 36.36 18.21 -22.40
C ILE A 339 35.27 18.48 -23.46
N LYS A 340 34.00 18.43 -23.04
CA LYS A 340 32.87 18.89 -23.85
C LYS A 340 32.49 20.32 -23.49
N GLU A 341 32.24 21.12 -24.51
CA GLU A 341 31.76 22.49 -24.36
C GLU A 341 30.24 22.57 -24.57
N PHE A 342 29.54 23.14 -23.60
CA PHE A 342 28.10 23.35 -23.59
C PHE A 342 27.78 24.85 -23.67
N HIS A 343 26.88 25.22 -24.56
CA HIS A 343 26.45 26.59 -24.80
C HIS A 343 25.08 26.79 -24.14
N VAL A 344 25.05 27.50 -23.02
CA VAL A 344 23.89 27.55 -22.12
C VAL A 344 23.59 28.98 -21.67
N ARG A 345 22.43 29.18 -21.04
CA ARG A 345 21.97 30.51 -20.59
C ARG A 345 22.02 30.63 -19.08
N SER A 346 22.64 31.71 -18.60
CA SER A 346 22.78 31.99 -17.18
C SER A 346 21.41 32.07 -16.49
N LEU A 347 20.42 32.71 -17.13
CA LEU A 347 19.07 32.85 -16.59
C LEU A 347 18.39 31.50 -16.31
N ILE A 348 18.47 30.55 -17.25
CA ILE A 348 17.87 29.22 -17.12
C ILE A 348 18.63 28.40 -16.05
N LEU A 349 19.95 28.52 -15.99
CA LEU A 349 20.73 27.83 -14.98
C LEU A 349 20.43 28.35 -13.56
N LYS A 350 20.32 29.67 -13.38
CA LYS A 350 19.98 30.30 -12.07
C LYS A 350 18.59 29.91 -11.57
N THR A 351 17.62 29.70 -12.44
CA THR A 351 16.25 29.34 -12.04
C THR A 351 16.13 27.90 -11.60
N HIS A 352 16.86 26.98 -12.22
CA HIS A 352 16.73 25.53 -11.98
C HIS A 352 17.79 24.94 -11.04
N SER A 353 18.84 25.68 -10.71
CA SER A 353 19.95 25.19 -9.89
C SER A 353 20.40 26.22 -8.87
N LYS A 354 20.33 25.84 -7.58
CA LYS A 354 20.87 26.66 -6.49
C LYS A 354 22.38 26.90 -6.65
N PHE A 355 23.10 25.89 -7.09
CA PHE A 355 24.54 25.97 -7.38
C PHE A 355 24.84 27.05 -8.41
N PHE A 356 24.15 27.05 -9.56
CA PHE A 356 24.36 28.09 -10.57
C PHE A 356 23.85 29.45 -10.09
N LYS A 357 22.77 29.51 -9.31
CA LYS A 357 22.30 30.75 -8.69
C LYS A 357 23.38 31.40 -7.81
N GLU A 358 24.07 30.62 -6.99
CA GLU A 358 25.16 31.09 -6.13
C GLU A 358 26.38 31.52 -6.97
N ILE A 359 26.81 30.68 -7.92
CA ILE A 359 27.89 30.97 -8.87
C ILE A 359 27.68 32.32 -9.55
N PHE A 360 26.53 32.53 -10.17
CA PHE A 360 26.27 33.77 -10.90
C PHE A 360 25.83 34.95 -10.01
N SER A 361 25.84 34.78 -8.68
CA SER A 361 25.67 35.87 -7.70
C SER A 361 26.99 36.23 -7.02
N ASN A 362 28.07 35.49 -7.28
CA ASN A 362 29.40 35.80 -6.80
C ASN A 362 30.10 36.79 -7.75
N ASP A 363 30.64 37.88 -7.19
CA ASP A 363 31.30 38.96 -7.93
C ASP A 363 32.59 38.50 -8.66
N ASP A 364 33.13 37.34 -8.31
CA ASP A 364 34.34 36.77 -8.91
C ASP A 364 34.13 36.20 -10.32
N ILE A 365 32.87 35.95 -10.73
CA ILE A 365 32.58 35.43 -12.07
C ILE A 365 32.53 36.57 -13.09
N LYS A 366 33.69 36.79 -13.71
CA LYS A 366 33.85 37.77 -14.79
C LYS A 366 33.56 37.16 -16.15
N LYS A 367 32.95 37.96 -17.02
CA LYS A 367 32.78 37.61 -18.43
C LYS A 367 34.12 37.71 -19.15
N LYS A 368 34.47 36.69 -19.93
CA LYS A 368 35.58 36.72 -20.88
C LYS A 368 34.99 36.71 -22.28
N ASP A 369 35.40 37.66 -23.11
CA ASP A 369 34.90 37.83 -24.49
C ASP A 369 33.36 37.92 -24.57
N GLY A 370 32.72 38.51 -23.55
CA GLY A 370 31.27 38.65 -23.45
C GLY A 370 30.52 37.45 -22.84
N TYR A 371 31.20 36.34 -22.54
CA TYR A 371 30.61 35.10 -22.02
C TYR A 371 31.07 34.78 -20.60
N PHE A 372 30.19 34.19 -19.80
CA PHE A 372 30.59 33.53 -18.56
C PHE A 372 31.26 32.19 -18.89
N ILE A 373 32.47 31.96 -18.38
CA ILE A 373 33.19 30.70 -18.57
C ILE A 373 33.15 29.92 -17.26
N ILE A 374 32.57 28.72 -17.30
CA ILE A 374 32.50 27.81 -16.14
C ILE A 374 33.23 26.54 -16.52
N ASN A 375 34.31 26.25 -15.79
CA ASN A 375 35.06 25.00 -15.94
C ASN A 375 34.64 24.05 -14.82
N SER A 376 33.91 23.00 -15.18
CA SER A 376 33.48 21.95 -14.25
C SER A 376 34.60 20.93 -13.95
N ASN A 377 35.76 21.08 -14.60
CA ASN A 377 36.84 20.10 -14.63
C ASN A 377 37.72 20.06 -13.36
N ASN A 378 37.60 21.05 -12.46
CA ASN A 378 38.43 21.13 -11.25
C ASN A 378 37.73 20.66 -9.98
N SER A 379 36.57 19.99 -10.06
CA SER A 379 35.94 19.41 -8.87
C SER A 379 35.21 18.09 -9.20
N PRO A 380 35.64 16.95 -8.63
CA PRO A 380 35.08 15.63 -8.96
C PRO A 380 33.65 15.39 -8.47
N LYS A 381 32.98 16.39 -7.86
CA LYS A 381 31.59 16.30 -7.40
C LYS A 381 30.89 17.66 -7.43
N ILE A 382 30.43 18.09 -8.60
CA ILE A 382 29.55 19.27 -8.69
C ILE A 382 28.11 18.81 -8.41
N ASN A 383 27.61 19.11 -7.21
CA ASN A 383 26.20 18.96 -6.91
C ASN A 383 25.43 20.12 -7.58
N LEU A 384 24.75 19.82 -8.68
CA LEU A 384 23.95 20.80 -9.44
C LEU A 384 22.71 21.28 -8.68
N GLY A 385 22.40 20.76 -7.49
CA GLY A 385 21.27 21.19 -6.67
C GLY A 385 19.90 20.91 -7.30
N LEU A 386 19.80 19.90 -8.17
CA LEU A 386 18.58 19.52 -8.89
C LEU A 386 17.65 18.66 -8.01
N GLN A 387 17.19 19.20 -6.89
CA GLN A 387 16.49 18.44 -5.85
C GLN A 387 15.22 17.71 -6.35
N SER A 388 14.47 18.33 -7.27
CA SER A 388 13.26 17.72 -7.84
C SER A 388 13.58 16.44 -8.64
N LEU A 389 14.65 16.48 -9.44
CA LEU A 389 15.11 15.31 -10.20
C LEU A 389 15.64 14.22 -9.26
N VAL A 390 16.44 14.61 -8.25
CA VAL A 390 16.96 13.69 -7.23
C VAL A 390 15.82 13.00 -6.47
N THR A 391 14.76 13.73 -6.15
CA THR A 391 13.57 13.17 -5.47
C THR A 391 12.83 12.19 -6.38
N TYR A 392 12.61 12.56 -7.64
CA TYR A 392 11.95 11.71 -8.63
C TYR A 392 12.72 10.40 -8.91
N ILE A 393 14.04 10.48 -9.03
CA ILE A 393 14.90 9.31 -9.23
C ILE A 393 14.84 8.38 -8.02
N GLN A 394 14.91 8.92 -6.79
CA GLN A 394 14.78 8.10 -5.57
C GLN A 394 13.45 7.33 -5.55
N GLU A 395 12.35 7.96 -5.95
CA GLU A 395 11.04 7.32 -6.01
C GLU A 395 10.98 6.19 -7.05
N ILE A 396 11.53 6.41 -8.24
CA ILE A 396 11.62 5.38 -9.28
C ILE A 396 12.47 4.20 -8.81
N LEU A 397 13.64 4.47 -8.22
CA LEU A 397 14.53 3.41 -7.76
C LEU A 397 13.85 2.54 -6.70
N ILE A 398 13.17 3.14 -5.73
CA ILE A 398 12.47 2.42 -4.65
C ILE A 398 11.28 1.62 -5.22
N LYS A 399 10.52 2.20 -6.15
CA LYS A 399 9.27 1.60 -6.64
C LYS A 399 9.49 0.54 -7.71
N ASP A 400 10.34 0.84 -8.69
CA ASP A 400 10.45 0.05 -9.92
C ASP A 400 11.76 -0.78 -9.95
N HIS A 401 12.73 -0.47 -9.07
CA HIS A 401 14.05 -1.12 -9.04
C HIS A 401 14.51 -1.54 -7.64
N ASN A 402 13.59 -1.89 -6.73
CA ASN A 402 13.92 -2.32 -5.36
C ASN A 402 14.95 -3.47 -5.29
N ASN A 403 14.90 -4.43 -6.21
CA ASN A 403 15.84 -5.55 -6.29
C ASN A 403 17.27 -5.08 -6.55
N PHE A 404 17.45 -4.01 -7.34
CA PHE A 404 18.76 -3.41 -7.55
C PHE A 404 19.27 -2.78 -6.25
N ILE A 405 18.39 -2.11 -5.51
CA ILE A 405 18.76 -1.51 -4.22
C ILE A 405 19.19 -2.58 -3.23
N ILE A 406 18.39 -3.64 -3.05
CA ILE A 406 18.69 -4.71 -2.09
C ILE A 406 20.03 -5.40 -2.41
N LYS A 407 20.31 -5.63 -3.71
CA LYS A 407 21.58 -6.24 -4.14
C LYS A 407 22.81 -5.38 -3.85
N ASN A 408 22.67 -4.05 -3.86
CA ASN A 408 23.75 -3.09 -3.69
C ASN A 408 23.52 -2.22 -2.44
N ILE A 409 22.88 -2.78 -1.42
CA ILE A 409 22.30 -2.00 -0.31
C ILE A 409 23.37 -1.29 0.50
N PHE A 410 24.55 -1.89 0.65
CA PHE A 410 25.65 -1.31 1.40
C PHE A 410 26.28 -0.14 0.65
N GLU A 411 26.55 -0.26 -0.66
CA GLU A 411 27.09 0.86 -1.44
C GLU A 411 26.09 2.02 -1.52
N ILE A 412 24.81 1.73 -1.71
CA ILE A 412 23.75 2.73 -1.77
C ILE A 412 23.56 3.42 -0.43
N LEU A 413 23.64 2.68 0.68
CA LEU A 413 23.57 3.26 2.02
C LEU A 413 24.73 4.24 2.27
N GLU A 414 25.95 3.90 1.86
CA GLU A 414 27.07 4.84 1.95
C GLU A 414 26.90 6.09 1.09
N LEU A 415 26.40 5.93 -0.13
CA LEU A 415 26.13 7.05 -1.03
C LEU A 415 25.09 7.99 -0.45
N THR A 416 23.99 7.44 0.07
CA THR A 416 22.88 8.22 0.64
C THR A 416 23.27 8.92 1.95
N TYR A 417 24.16 8.32 2.75
CA TYR A 417 24.75 8.97 3.93
C TYR A 417 25.58 10.20 3.56
N ARG A 418 26.39 10.12 2.49
CA ARG A 418 27.27 11.22 2.07
C ARG A 418 26.48 12.39 1.48
N GLU A 419 25.42 12.10 0.74
CA GLU A 419 24.66 13.10 -0.04
C GLU A 419 23.35 13.55 0.66
N ASN A 420 23.09 13.12 1.90
CA ASN A 420 21.89 13.44 2.69
C ASN A 420 20.56 13.12 1.96
N HIS A 421 20.46 11.93 1.37
CA HIS A 421 19.28 11.50 0.61
C HIS A 421 18.31 10.69 1.49
N ASN A 422 17.41 11.39 2.18
CA ASN A 422 16.60 10.81 3.27
C ASN A 422 15.70 9.63 2.86
N LYS A 423 15.01 9.71 1.70
CA LYS A 423 14.04 8.66 1.30
C LYS A 423 14.72 7.31 1.04
N LEU A 424 15.79 7.32 0.26
CA LEU A 424 16.53 6.10 -0.08
C LEU A 424 17.32 5.58 1.12
N TRP A 425 17.87 6.47 1.95
CA TRP A 425 18.48 6.13 3.23
C TRP A 425 17.50 5.39 4.15
N ASP A 426 16.30 5.94 4.37
CA ASP A 426 15.29 5.35 5.24
C ASP A 426 14.87 3.95 4.76
N PHE A 427 14.69 3.79 3.44
CA PHE A 427 14.41 2.51 2.83
C PHE A 427 15.53 1.48 3.08
N CYS A 428 16.78 1.84 2.82
CA CYS A 428 17.93 0.95 3.04
C CYS A 428 18.07 0.56 4.53
N ILE A 429 17.91 1.52 5.45
CA ILE A 429 17.97 1.25 6.89
C ILE A 429 16.85 0.29 7.32
N GLN A 430 15.64 0.47 6.81
CA GLN A 430 14.51 -0.42 7.11
C GLN A 430 14.78 -1.85 6.65
N GLU A 431 15.29 -2.03 5.44
CA GLU A 431 15.62 -3.36 4.89
C GLU A 431 16.77 -4.02 5.66
N ILE A 432 17.77 -3.26 6.15
CA ILE A 432 18.86 -3.81 6.98
C ILE A 432 18.38 -4.19 8.38
N CYS A 433 17.48 -3.40 8.97
CA CYS A 433 16.99 -3.66 10.33
C CYS A 433 15.96 -4.79 10.38
N TYR A 434 15.22 -5.02 9.28
CA TYR A 434 14.23 -6.08 9.15
C TYR A 434 14.42 -6.86 7.84
N PRO A 435 15.57 -7.55 7.68
CA PRO A 435 15.91 -8.15 6.41
C PRO A 435 14.99 -9.32 6.12
N ASN A 436 14.41 -9.34 4.92
CA ASN A 436 13.69 -10.50 4.38
C ASN A 436 14.66 -11.55 3.79
N TYR A 437 15.96 -11.38 4.02
CA TYR A 437 17.07 -12.20 3.56
C TYR A 437 18.07 -12.39 4.70
N ILE A 438 18.98 -13.35 4.56
CA ILE A 438 20.07 -13.53 5.53
C ILE A 438 21.01 -12.33 5.39
N LEU A 439 21.06 -11.47 6.41
CA LEU A 439 22.00 -10.37 6.44
C LEU A 439 23.42 -10.93 6.62
N GLU A 440 24.25 -10.78 5.59
CA GLU A 440 25.68 -11.05 5.66
C GLU A 440 26.37 -10.01 6.57
N PHE A 441 26.47 -10.31 7.86
CA PHE A 441 26.98 -9.38 8.87
C PHE A 441 28.43 -8.93 8.58
N ASN A 442 29.25 -9.80 7.99
CA ASN A 442 30.60 -9.45 7.52
C ASN A 442 30.60 -8.29 6.50
N LYS A 443 29.62 -8.22 5.59
CA LYS A 443 29.46 -7.08 4.67
C LYS A 443 28.97 -5.82 5.40
N LEU A 444 28.19 -5.95 6.47
CA LEU A 444 27.80 -4.81 7.29
C LEU A 444 29.03 -4.14 7.93
N LEU A 445 30.07 -4.91 8.26
CA LEU A 445 31.31 -4.42 8.86
C LEU A 445 32.25 -3.74 7.87
N THR A 446 31.99 -3.80 6.56
CA THR A 446 32.75 -3.04 5.55
C THR A 446 32.26 -1.60 5.43
N LEU A 447 31.09 -1.28 6.00
CA LEU A 447 30.54 0.07 5.98
C LEU A 447 31.42 1.07 6.74
N ASN A 448 31.28 2.34 6.36
CA ASN A 448 31.75 3.46 7.16
C ASN A 448 31.38 3.27 8.65
N PRO A 449 32.36 3.35 9.59
CA PRO A 449 32.11 3.11 11.00
C PRO A 449 30.99 3.97 11.61
N PHE A 450 30.77 5.19 11.14
CA PHE A 450 29.67 6.04 11.61
C PHE A 450 28.30 5.47 11.22
N ILE A 451 28.17 4.89 10.02
CA ILE A 451 26.93 4.22 9.58
C ILE A 451 26.71 2.97 10.43
N LEU A 452 27.76 2.18 10.64
CA LEU A 452 27.69 1.00 11.50
C LEU A 452 27.27 1.37 12.92
N GLU A 453 27.78 2.46 13.49
CA GLU A 453 27.32 2.96 14.80
C GLU A 453 25.85 3.33 14.80
N ILE A 454 25.34 3.99 13.74
CA ILE A 454 23.92 4.32 13.63
C ILE A 454 23.10 3.04 13.69
N ILE A 455 23.44 2.03 12.88
CA ILE A 455 22.74 0.74 12.85
C ILE A 455 22.85 0.03 14.20
N LEU A 456 24.04 0.01 14.80
CA LEU A 456 24.26 -0.60 16.10
C LEU A 456 23.63 0.19 17.26
N LYS A 457 23.26 1.46 17.13
CA LYS A 457 22.51 2.17 18.19
C LYS A 457 21.01 1.83 18.17
N ARG A 458 20.49 1.38 17.04
CA ARG A 458 19.07 1.17 16.82
C ARG A 458 18.50 0.03 17.65
N ASN A 459 17.30 0.26 18.19
CA ASN A 459 16.53 -0.73 18.95
C ASN A 459 15.79 -1.74 18.07
N ASP A 460 15.56 -1.40 16.80
CA ASP A 460 14.81 -2.18 15.82
C ASP A 460 15.71 -3.00 14.89
N PHE A 461 17.03 -2.98 15.10
CA PHE A 461 17.97 -3.85 14.40
C PHE A 461 17.76 -5.31 14.84
N CYS A 462 17.14 -6.12 13.97
CA CYS A 462 16.76 -7.50 14.25
C CYS A 462 17.96 -8.44 14.13
N ILE A 463 18.43 -8.94 15.28
CA ILE A 463 19.47 -9.96 15.37
C ILE A 463 19.08 -11.00 16.42
N ASP A 464 19.39 -12.28 16.16
CA ASP A 464 18.94 -13.38 17.02
C ASP A 464 19.51 -13.29 18.45
N ASN A 465 20.77 -12.87 18.58
CA ASN A 465 21.47 -12.75 19.86
C ASN A 465 22.59 -11.70 19.77
N GLU A 466 22.79 -10.91 20.83
CA GLU A 466 23.89 -9.93 20.94
C GLU A 466 25.27 -10.55 20.81
N ILE A 467 25.43 -11.85 21.13
CA ILE A 467 26.70 -12.54 20.99
C ILE A 467 27.22 -12.52 19.53
N ILE A 468 26.31 -12.55 18.56
CA ILE A 468 26.65 -12.51 17.13
C ILE A 468 27.36 -11.20 16.80
N ILE A 469 26.92 -10.08 17.38
CA ILE A 469 27.54 -8.77 17.19
C ILE A 469 28.97 -8.79 17.75
N TRP A 470 29.14 -9.32 18.97
CA TRP A 470 30.45 -9.41 19.61
C TRP A 470 31.44 -10.27 18.80
N GLU A 471 31.06 -11.49 18.44
CA GLU A 471 31.95 -12.41 17.72
C GLU A 471 32.37 -11.84 16.36
N ASN A 472 31.43 -11.27 15.60
CA ASN A 472 31.74 -10.69 14.29
C ASN A 472 32.60 -9.41 14.39
N LEU A 473 32.35 -8.55 15.38
CA LEU A 473 33.20 -7.36 15.61
C LEU A 473 34.61 -7.77 16.02
N LEU A 474 34.74 -8.82 16.85
CA LEU A 474 36.03 -9.35 17.26
C LEU A 474 36.80 -9.90 16.06
N ASP A 475 36.14 -10.70 15.21
CA ASP A 475 36.73 -11.23 13.97
C ASP A 475 37.20 -10.11 13.04
N TRP A 476 36.33 -9.13 12.79
CA TRP A 476 36.69 -7.94 12.00
C TRP A 476 37.88 -7.17 12.58
N ALA A 477 37.93 -7.00 13.91
CA ALA A 477 39.02 -6.28 14.57
C ALA A 477 40.35 -7.06 14.50
N CYS A 478 40.31 -8.40 14.55
CA CYS A 478 41.47 -9.26 14.35
C CYS A 478 42.01 -9.19 12.91
N GLU A 479 41.13 -9.06 11.91
CA GLU A 479 41.51 -8.96 10.49
C GLU A 479 42.05 -7.59 10.07
N GLN A 480 41.81 -6.52 10.85
CA GLN A 480 42.34 -5.19 10.55
C GLN A 480 43.88 -5.19 10.54
N LEU A 481 44.49 -4.40 9.66
CA LEU A 481 45.96 -4.29 9.58
C LEU A 481 46.56 -3.49 10.75
N PRO A 482 47.67 -3.96 11.37
CA PRO A 482 48.25 -5.30 11.25
C PRO A 482 47.36 -6.38 11.90
N PRO A 483 47.21 -7.57 11.28
CA PRO A 483 46.29 -8.60 11.75
C PRO A 483 46.76 -9.18 13.10
N ILE A 484 45.80 -9.51 13.96
CA ILE A 484 46.03 -10.12 15.28
C ILE A 484 45.31 -11.48 15.29
N GLN A 485 45.96 -12.51 15.81
CA GLN A 485 45.31 -13.82 15.95
C GLN A 485 44.18 -13.76 17.00
N LYS A 486 43.12 -14.55 16.83
CA LYS A 486 41.97 -14.52 17.75
C LYS A 486 42.26 -15.07 19.15
N ASP A 487 43.27 -15.93 19.28
CA ASP A 487 43.66 -16.59 20.53
C ASP A 487 44.29 -15.58 21.51
N VAL A 488 43.48 -15.14 22.48
CA VAL A 488 43.82 -14.07 23.45
C VAL A 488 44.99 -14.43 24.36
N ASP A 489 45.19 -15.71 24.66
CA ASP A 489 46.27 -16.17 25.54
C ASP A 489 47.66 -15.92 24.94
N LYS A 490 47.72 -15.68 23.63
CA LYS A 490 48.95 -15.36 22.90
C LYS A 490 49.15 -13.87 22.66
N TRP A 491 48.27 -13.01 23.18
CA TRP A 491 48.36 -11.57 22.97
C TRP A 491 49.44 -10.95 23.86
N ASN A 492 50.21 -10.03 23.29
CA ASN A 492 51.10 -9.16 24.05
C ASN A 492 50.41 -7.83 24.41
N LYS A 493 51.06 -7.00 25.23
CA LYS A 493 50.51 -5.69 25.65
C LYS A 493 50.15 -4.76 24.48
N ASN A 494 50.90 -4.78 23.39
CA ASN A 494 50.63 -3.95 22.21
C ASN A 494 49.38 -4.45 21.47
N ASP A 495 49.16 -5.76 21.41
CA ASP A 495 47.96 -6.35 20.80
C ASP A 495 46.70 -5.90 21.54
N PHE A 496 46.73 -5.91 22.88
CA PHE A 496 45.64 -5.40 23.71
C PHE A 496 45.37 -3.90 23.46
N ILE A 497 46.42 -3.07 23.40
CA ILE A 497 46.27 -1.63 23.12
C ILE A 497 45.62 -1.42 21.74
N LEU A 498 46.06 -2.18 20.74
CA LEU A 498 45.54 -2.06 19.37
C LEU A 498 44.08 -2.53 19.26
N MET A 499 43.75 -3.66 19.87
CA MET A 499 42.38 -4.18 19.89
C MET A 499 41.42 -3.27 20.66
N LYS A 500 41.85 -2.73 21.80
CA LYS A 500 41.10 -1.72 22.54
C LYS A 500 40.81 -0.51 21.67
N LYS A 501 41.80 -0.02 20.91
CA LYS A 501 41.62 1.09 19.97
C LYS A 501 40.59 0.76 18.87
N ARG A 502 40.68 -0.44 18.27
CA ARG A 502 39.78 -0.89 17.18
C ARG A 502 38.32 -1.03 17.63
N LEU A 503 38.10 -1.60 18.82
CA LEU A 503 36.76 -1.93 19.33
C LEU A 503 36.14 -0.85 20.21
N SER A 504 36.92 0.12 20.70
CA SER A 504 36.48 1.15 21.65
C SER A 504 35.16 1.83 21.31
N ARG A 505 34.92 2.14 20.03
CA ARG A 505 33.69 2.81 19.57
C ARG A 505 32.46 1.89 19.55
N PHE A 506 32.66 0.59 19.41
CA PHE A 506 31.59 -0.40 19.25
C PHE A 506 31.23 -1.11 20.55
N ILE A 507 32.19 -1.32 21.45
CA ILE A 507 31.97 -1.97 22.76
C ILE A 507 30.77 -1.35 23.50
N PRO A 508 30.63 0.00 23.62
CA PRO A 508 29.50 0.60 24.33
C PRO A 508 28.13 0.38 23.66
N LEU A 509 28.12 -0.07 22.40
CA LEU A 509 26.91 -0.33 21.64
C LEU A 509 26.43 -1.77 21.79
N ILE A 510 27.28 -2.68 22.25
CA ILE A 510 26.93 -4.09 22.48
C ILE A 510 26.16 -4.19 23.79
N ARG A 511 25.00 -4.85 23.76
CA ARG A 511 24.13 -4.93 24.94
C ARG A 511 24.45 -6.18 25.74
N PHE A 512 25.61 -6.19 26.40
CA PHE A 512 26.18 -7.37 27.09
C PHE A 512 25.24 -8.07 28.08
N TYR A 513 24.30 -7.35 28.70
CA TYR A 513 23.26 -7.92 29.59
C TYR A 513 22.31 -8.91 28.88
N HIS A 514 22.24 -8.86 27.54
CA HIS A 514 21.39 -9.75 26.74
C HIS A 514 22.20 -10.86 26.06
N ILE A 515 23.48 -11.00 26.38
CA ILE A 515 24.27 -12.20 26.06
C ILE A 515 23.93 -13.25 27.14
N SER A 516 23.93 -14.54 26.80
CA SER A 516 23.71 -15.59 27.82
C SER A 516 24.87 -15.63 28.81
N SER A 517 24.64 -16.05 30.05
CA SER A 517 25.73 -16.17 31.04
C SER A 517 26.82 -17.16 30.58
N GLU A 518 26.42 -18.21 29.87
CA GLU A 518 27.32 -19.21 29.29
C GLU A 518 28.17 -18.61 28.15
N ASP A 519 27.55 -17.96 27.16
CA ASP A 519 28.28 -17.31 26.07
C ASP A 519 29.17 -16.17 26.61
N PHE A 520 28.70 -15.42 27.61
CA PHE A 520 29.50 -14.38 28.22
C PHE A 520 30.76 -14.97 28.86
N LEU A 521 30.64 -16.05 29.63
CA LEU A 521 31.77 -16.71 30.27
C LEU A 521 32.76 -17.32 29.26
N LEU A 522 32.24 -17.98 28.22
CA LEU A 522 33.07 -18.75 27.29
C LEU A 522 33.65 -17.90 26.15
N LYS A 523 32.93 -16.88 25.68
CA LYS A 523 33.26 -16.14 24.45
C LYS A 523 33.57 -14.66 24.65
N VAL A 524 33.09 -14.05 25.74
CA VAL A 524 33.33 -12.62 26.03
C VAL A 524 34.40 -12.44 27.10
N TYR A 525 34.26 -13.16 28.22
CA TYR A 525 35.12 -13.04 29.40
C TYR A 525 36.63 -13.35 29.16
N PRO A 526 37.03 -14.23 28.22
CA PRO A 526 38.45 -14.37 27.86
C PRO A 526 39.09 -13.04 27.44
N PHE A 527 38.30 -12.11 26.88
CA PHE A 527 38.72 -10.79 26.44
C PHE A 527 38.46 -9.68 27.47
N LYS A 528 38.30 -10.03 28.76
CA LYS A 528 37.98 -9.08 29.84
C LYS A 528 38.86 -7.84 29.92
N GLU A 529 40.13 -7.92 29.52
CA GLU A 529 41.05 -6.77 29.51
C GLU A 529 40.65 -5.67 28.51
N LEU A 530 39.82 -5.99 27.52
CA LEU A 530 39.23 -5.03 26.59
C LEU A 530 38.04 -4.28 27.19
N LEU A 531 37.42 -4.82 28.23
CA LEU A 531 36.21 -4.31 28.87
C LEU A 531 36.56 -3.55 30.16
N SER A 532 35.64 -2.70 30.63
CA SER A 532 35.81 -2.09 31.95
C SER A 532 35.46 -3.08 33.06
N ASN A 533 36.18 -3.02 34.18
CA ASN A 533 35.84 -3.82 35.36
C ASN A 533 34.42 -3.56 35.84
N ASP A 534 33.94 -2.32 35.72
CA ASP A 534 32.55 -1.95 36.06
C ASP A 534 31.55 -2.69 35.17
N LEU A 535 31.77 -2.76 33.85
CA LEU A 535 30.88 -3.48 32.93
C LEU A 535 30.83 -4.96 33.29
N ILE A 536 31.98 -5.58 33.53
CA ILE A 536 32.09 -7.00 33.88
C ILE A 536 31.34 -7.27 35.19
N ASN A 537 31.62 -6.48 36.24
CA ASN A 537 31.01 -6.63 37.54
C ASN A 537 29.50 -6.41 37.48
N ASN A 538 29.03 -5.45 36.69
CA ASN A 538 27.60 -5.20 36.52
C ASN A 538 26.91 -6.33 35.77
N VAL A 539 27.53 -6.92 34.74
CA VAL A 539 26.97 -8.07 34.02
C VAL A 539 26.93 -9.32 34.92
N PHE A 540 27.97 -9.59 35.71
CA PHE A 540 27.93 -10.68 36.70
C PHE A 540 26.87 -10.43 37.78
N THR A 541 26.79 -9.21 38.29
CA THR A 541 25.76 -8.82 39.27
C THR A 541 24.36 -9.01 38.68
N TYR A 542 24.18 -8.70 37.39
CA TYR A 542 22.92 -8.94 36.70
C TYR A 542 22.56 -10.43 36.65
N TYR A 543 23.50 -11.31 36.31
CA TYR A 543 23.24 -12.75 36.27
C TYR A 543 22.97 -13.34 37.66
N LEU A 544 23.61 -12.82 38.72
CA LEU A 544 23.43 -13.29 40.09
C LEU A 544 22.19 -12.70 40.76
N SER A 545 21.85 -11.44 40.46
CA SER A 545 20.75 -10.70 41.09
C SER A 545 20.16 -9.67 40.11
N PRO A 546 19.27 -10.10 39.19
CA PRO A 546 18.72 -9.24 38.13
C PRO A 546 17.96 -8.01 38.63
N ASN A 547 17.46 -8.05 39.87
CA ASN A 547 16.61 -6.99 40.45
C ASN A 547 17.40 -5.79 41.02
N ASN A 548 18.74 -5.87 41.09
CA ASN A 548 19.57 -4.86 41.77
C ASN A 548 20.19 -3.80 40.84
N ILE A 549 19.91 -3.82 39.53
CA ILE A 549 20.52 -2.90 38.57
C ILE A 549 19.47 -1.99 37.94
N ASN A 550 19.56 -0.71 38.26
CA ASN A 550 18.84 0.35 37.56
C ASN A 550 19.69 0.81 36.36
N ASN A 551 19.08 0.99 35.19
CA ASN A 551 19.71 1.41 33.90
C ASN A 551 20.29 0.29 33.01
N ILE A 552 19.60 -0.84 32.86
CA ILE A 552 19.93 -1.83 31.81
C ILE A 552 19.48 -1.29 30.45
N GLN A 553 20.39 -1.26 29.47
CA GLN A 553 20.01 -0.96 28.07
C GLN A 553 18.93 -1.96 27.61
N LEU A 554 17.85 -1.45 27.01
CA LEU A 554 16.77 -2.27 26.46
C LEU A 554 17.35 -3.31 25.48
N SER A 555 16.82 -4.54 25.43
CA SER A 555 17.22 -5.54 24.43
C SER A 555 17.04 -5.00 23.01
N ARG A 556 17.98 -5.27 22.09
CA ARG A 556 17.71 -5.10 20.66
C ARG A 556 16.64 -6.10 20.33
N TYR A 557 15.45 -5.59 20.03
CA TYR A 557 14.28 -6.33 19.59
C TYR A 557 14.39 -7.87 19.67
N SER A 558 14.43 -8.44 20.88
CA SER A 558 14.00 -9.83 21.00
C SER A 558 12.50 -9.80 20.74
N CYS A 559 12.08 -10.37 19.62
CA CYS A 559 10.66 -10.46 19.25
C CYS A 559 9.82 -11.04 20.43
N SER A 560 10.44 -11.77 21.36
CA SER A 560 9.82 -12.30 22.57
C SER A 560 10.83 -12.75 23.64
N ASN A 561 10.56 -12.48 24.93
CA ASN A 561 11.30 -13.13 26.03
C ASN A 561 10.83 -14.58 26.28
N ILE A 562 9.71 -14.99 25.66
CA ILE A 562 9.04 -16.29 25.86
C ILE A 562 9.51 -17.33 24.84
N ILE A 563 9.81 -16.92 23.60
CA ILE A 563 10.16 -17.82 22.49
C ILE A 563 11.39 -17.34 21.74
N GLU A 564 12.03 -18.26 21.03
CA GLU A 564 13.15 -18.04 20.10
C GLU A 564 12.71 -18.24 18.64
N SER A 565 13.55 -17.84 17.68
CA SER A 565 13.28 -17.98 16.24
C SER A 565 12.90 -19.41 15.85
N GLN A 566 13.53 -20.43 16.45
CA GLN A 566 13.22 -21.84 16.20
C GLN A 566 11.77 -22.24 16.55
N HIS A 567 11.14 -21.60 17.55
CA HIS A 567 9.73 -21.86 17.84
C HIS A 567 8.81 -21.37 16.72
N LEU A 568 9.15 -20.22 16.10
CA LEU A 568 8.39 -19.68 14.98
C LEU A 568 8.50 -20.56 13.74
N ILE A 569 9.63 -21.26 13.55
CA ILE A 569 9.80 -22.27 12.49
C ILE A 569 8.84 -23.44 12.72
N ILE A 570 8.80 -23.97 13.94
CA ILE A 570 7.92 -25.10 14.28
C ILE A 570 6.45 -24.71 14.12
N ILE A 571 6.06 -23.53 14.61
CA ILE A 571 4.70 -23.02 14.48
C ILE A 571 4.35 -22.77 13.00
N SER A 572 5.28 -22.26 12.20
CA SER A 572 5.11 -22.10 10.75
C SER A 572 4.79 -23.44 10.06
N ASN A 573 5.52 -24.49 10.42
CA ASN A 573 5.28 -25.83 9.86
C ASN A 573 3.90 -26.38 10.23
N TRP A 574 3.40 -26.07 11.44
CA TRP A 574 2.03 -26.43 11.85
C TRP A 574 0.98 -25.62 11.11
N ILE A 575 1.20 -24.32 10.90
CA ILE A 575 0.33 -23.50 10.06
C ILE A 575 0.22 -24.12 8.67
N ASP A 576 1.32 -24.54 8.07
CA ASP A 576 1.34 -25.16 6.74
C ASP A 576 0.90 -26.63 6.71
N LYS A 577 0.54 -27.22 7.86
CA LYS A 577 0.15 -28.63 8.00
C LYS A 577 1.18 -29.62 7.42
N LYS A 578 2.48 -29.28 7.45
CA LYS A 578 3.55 -30.15 6.93
C LYS A 578 3.70 -31.37 7.82
N LYS A 579 3.62 -32.57 7.23
CA LYS A 579 3.43 -33.82 7.99
C LYS A 579 4.67 -34.26 8.78
N TYR A 580 5.90 -34.17 8.26
CA TYR A 580 7.13 -34.51 8.97
C TYR A 580 8.36 -33.97 8.21
N LEU A 581 9.24 -33.21 8.86
CA LEU A 581 10.63 -33.00 8.40
C LEU A 581 11.56 -32.93 9.63
N HIS A 582 12.71 -33.58 9.50
CA HIS A 582 13.70 -33.86 10.54
C HIS A 582 14.14 -32.61 11.32
N TYR A 583 14.32 -32.77 12.64
CA TYR A 583 14.93 -31.81 13.58
C TYR A 583 16.42 -31.49 13.30
N ASN A 584 16.94 -31.76 12.09
CA ASN A 584 18.37 -31.67 11.77
C ASN A 584 18.67 -30.69 10.61
N ASN A 585 19.24 -29.54 10.96
CA ASN A 585 20.36 -28.82 10.31
C ASN A 585 20.35 -28.54 8.79
N LYS A 586 19.20 -28.47 8.12
CA LYS A 586 19.06 -27.64 6.91
C LYS A 586 17.79 -26.81 7.00
N VAL A 587 17.96 -25.51 7.20
CA VAL A 587 16.90 -24.53 7.33
C VAL A 587 16.27 -24.33 5.95
N ASP A 588 15.21 -25.09 5.66
CA ASP A 588 14.28 -24.72 4.59
C ASP A 588 13.55 -23.43 5.00
N ASN A 589 13.50 -22.48 4.07
CA ASN A 589 13.04 -21.10 4.24
C ASN A 589 11.83 -20.91 5.18
N ILE A 590 11.90 -19.91 6.07
CA ILE A 590 10.74 -19.43 6.82
C ILE A 590 9.83 -18.67 5.85
N PHE A 591 8.67 -19.24 5.50
CA PHE A 591 7.73 -18.64 4.54
C PHE A 591 6.74 -17.63 5.16
N HIS A 592 6.76 -17.44 6.48
CA HIS A 592 5.80 -16.59 7.19
C HIS A 592 6.47 -15.40 7.87
N ARG A 593 5.92 -14.20 7.67
CA ARG A 593 6.38 -12.99 8.37
C ARG A 593 5.58 -12.78 9.64
N PHE A 594 6.27 -12.75 10.78
CA PHE A 594 5.69 -12.57 12.11
C PHE A 594 5.78 -11.11 12.55
N LYS A 595 4.64 -10.46 12.84
CA LYS A 595 4.59 -9.10 13.37
C LYS A 595 3.96 -9.10 14.76
N LEU A 596 4.71 -8.67 15.78
CA LEU A 596 4.18 -8.47 17.13
C LEU A 596 3.08 -7.39 17.12
N ILE A 597 1.86 -7.74 17.52
CA ILE A 597 0.72 -6.81 17.58
C ILE A 597 0.25 -6.51 19.00
N TYR A 598 0.49 -7.40 19.96
CA TYR A 598 0.15 -7.17 21.36
C TYR A 598 1.10 -7.90 22.30
N ARG A 599 1.52 -7.24 23.38
CA ARG A 599 2.31 -7.82 24.47
C ARG A 599 1.76 -7.32 25.81
N SER A 600 1.27 -8.23 26.63
CA SER A 600 0.64 -7.88 27.93
C SER A 600 1.51 -7.03 28.86
N SER A 601 2.83 -7.24 28.91
CA SER A 601 3.75 -6.44 29.73
C SER A 601 4.02 -5.02 29.20
N ARG A 602 3.70 -4.77 27.92
CA ARG A 602 3.89 -3.48 27.25
C ARG A 602 2.56 -2.73 27.10
N ASP A 603 1.51 -3.45 26.72
CA ASP A 603 0.25 -2.87 26.23
C ASP A 603 -0.91 -3.06 27.23
N GLY A 604 -0.73 -3.89 28.28
CA GLY A 604 -1.82 -4.37 29.11
C GLY A 604 -2.37 -3.39 30.17
N ASN A 605 -1.60 -2.37 30.58
CA ASN A 605 -1.96 -1.28 31.51
C ASN A 605 -3.05 -1.59 32.58
N GLY A 606 -2.96 -2.73 33.27
CA GLY A 606 -3.91 -3.13 34.30
C GLY A 606 -5.28 -3.65 33.82
N ASN A 607 -5.62 -3.53 32.52
CA ASN A 607 -6.84 -4.07 31.93
C ASN A 607 -6.53 -4.81 30.61
N THR A 608 -6.12 -6.08 30.73
CA THR A 608 -5.60 -6.83 29.58
C THR A 608 -6.62 -7.15 28.49
N ILE A 609 -7.92 -7.19 28.78
CA ILE A 609 -8.96 -7.47 27.79
C ILE A 609 -9.22 -6.26 26.89
N LYS A 610 -9.34 -5.06 27.47
CA LYS A 610 -9.57 -3.85 26.68
C LYS A 610 -8.43 -3.60 25.69
N SER A 611 -7.18 -3.64 26.19
CA SER A 611 -6.01 -3.48 25.34
C SER A 611 -5.86 -4.60 24.31
N PHE A 612 -6.33 -5.82 24.61
CA PHE A 612 -6.35 -6.91 23.62
C PHE A 612 -7.27 -6.56 22.45
N HIS A 613 -8.52 -6.17 22.72
CA HIS A 613 -9.47 -5.81 21.65
C HIS A 613 -8.98 -4.62 20.82
N GLU A 614 -8.44 -3.58 21.46
CA GLU A 614 -7.88 -2.41 20.77
C GLU A 614 -6.75 -2.78 19.77
N ASN A 615 -5.95 -3.80 20.07
CA ASN A 615 -4.79 -4.18 19.27
C ASN A 615 -5.01 -5.38 18.34
N CYS A 616 -5.93 -6.29 18.69
CA CYS A 616 -6.07 -7.60 18.05
C CYS A 616 -7.40 -7.81 17.33
N ASP A 617 -8.44 -7.03 17.60
CA ASP A 617 -9.70 -7.15 16.87
C ASP A 617 -9.49 -6.82 15.38
N ASN A 618 -10.25 -7.53 14.53
CA ASN A 618 -10.15 -7.44 13.07
C ASN A 618 -8.79 -7.82 12.47
N LYS A 619 -7.88 -8.42 13.25
CA LYS A 619 -6.62 -8.98 12.74
C LYS A 619 -6.80 -10.47 12.43
N LEU A 620 -6.52 -10.86 11.19
CA LEU A 620 -6.48 -12.26 10.73
C LEU A 620 -5.17 -12.94 11.14
N ASN A 621 -5.14 -14.27 11.08
CA ASN A 621 -3.94 -15.10 11.22
C ASN A 621 -3.09 -14.76 12.45
N THR A 622 -3.69 -14.79 13.63
CA THR A 622 -3.00 -14.42 14.87
C THR A 622 -2.52 -15.65 15.64
N ILE A 623 -1.36 -15.55 16.28
CA ILE A 623 -0.85 -16.56 17.21
C ILE A 623 -0.79 -15.95 18.60
N LEU A 624 -1.36 -16.63 19.58
CA LEU A 624 -1.12 -16.43 20.99
C LEU A 624 0.10 -17.24 21.46
N ILE A 625 0.97 -16.60 22.24
CA ILE A 625 2.10 -17.22 22.92
C ILE A 625 2.08 -16.80 24.40
N ALA A 626 2.12 -17.76 25.32
CA ALA A 626 2.11 -17.51 26.75
C ALA A 626 3.05 -18.46 27.50
N LYS A 627 3.65 -17.97 28.61
CA LYS A 627 4.44 -18.78 29.55
C LYS A 627 3.64 -19.05 30.83
N ILE A 628 3.63 -20.29 31.29
CA ILE A 628 2.99 -20.65 32.56
C ILE A 628 3.79 -20.06 33.72
N LYS A 629 3.09 -19.53 34.74
CA LYS A 629 3.77 -18.92 35.90
C LYS A 629 4.46 -20.04 36.70
N ASN A 630 5.71 -19.84 37.12
CA ASN A 630 6.52 -20.81 37.86
C ASN A 630 6.79 -22.12 37.09
N SER A 631 6.76 -22.07 35.75
CA SER A 631 7.09 -23.21 34.88
C SER A 631 7.81 -22.69 33.63
N GLU A 632 8.67 -23.52 33.04
CA GLU A 632 9.28 -23.23 31.74
C GLU A 632 8.35 -23.56 30.56
N GLN A 633 7.18 -24.14 30.84
CA GLN A 633 6.22 -24.54 29.82
C GLN A 633 5.65 -23.33 29.06
N ILE A 634 5.72 -23.42 27.74
CA ILE A 634 5.17 -22.44 26.80
C ILE A 634 3.91 -23.05 26.19
N ILE A 635 2.85 -22.26 26.09
CA ILE A 635 1.59 -22.65 25.48
C ILE A 635 1.12 -21.57 24.52
N GLY A 636 0.20 -21.94 23.64
CA GLY A 636 -0.36 -20.98 22.71
C GLY A 636 -1.44 -21.55 21.82
N GLY A 637 -1.91 -20.71 20.90
CA GLY A 637 -2.90 -21.11 19.90
C GLY A 637 -2.86 -20.20 18.68
N TYR A 638 -3.18 -20.77 17.53
CA TYR A 638 -3.29 -20.09 16.26
C TYR A 638 -4.75 -19.89 15.87
N ASN A 639 -5.17 -18.65 15.67
CA ASN A 639 -6.47 -18.28 15.15
C ASN A 639 -6.33 -17.78 13.70
N PRO A 640 -6.77 -18.54 12.69
CA PRO A 640 -6.75 -18.10 11.29
C PRO A 640 -7.83 -17.03 10.99
N LEU A 641 -8.81 -16.85 11.89
CA LEU A 641 -9.90 -15.90 11.75
C LEU A 641 -9.60 -14.59 12.49
N THR A 642 -10.54 -13.63 12.42
CA THR A 642 -10.47 -12.39 13.18
C THR A 642 -10.99 -12.57 14.61
N TRP A 643 -10.43 -11.80 15.54
CA TRP A 643 -11.06 -11.53 16.84
C TRP A 643 -12.09 -10.41 16.70
N ASP A 644 -13.15 -10.46 17.50
CA ASP A 644 -14.10 -9.37 17.68
C ASP A 644 -14.80 -9.48 19.04
N SER A 645 -15.78 -8.60 19.25
CA SER A 645 -16.58 -8.49 20.47
C SER A 645 -18.03 -8.99 20.30
N SER A 646 -18.29 -9.89 19.35
CA SER A 646 -19.65 -10.33 18.97
C SER A 646 -20.38 -11.19 20.01
N ASN A 647 -19.68 -11.68 21.04
CA ASN A 647 -20.14 -12.70 22.00
C ASN A 647 -20.58 -14.01 21.32
N SER A 648 -19.86 -14.42 20.27
CA SER A 648 -20.19 -15.60 19.47
C SER A 648 -18.99 -16.53 19.26
N TYR A 649 -19.28 -17.79 18.91
CA TYR A 649 -18.28 -18.76 18.49
C TYR A 649 -18.06 -18.69 16.98
N LYS A 650 -16.79 -18.82 16.56
CA LYS A 650 -16.40 -18.96 15.16
C LYS A 650 -15.85 -20.36 14.91
N SER A 651 -16.33 -21.00 13.84
CA SER A 651 -15.93 -22.35 13.43
C SER A 651 -14.76 -22.32 12.45
N THR A 652 -13.75 -23.17 12.67
CA THR A 652 -12.64 -23.40 11.75
C THR A 652 -11.88 -24.68 12.12
N LYS A 653 -11.42 -25.44 11.12
CA LYS A 653 -10.54 -26.61 11.32
C LYS A 653 -9.05 -26.28 11.17
N ASP A 654 -8.73 -25.03 10.85
CA ASP A 654 -7.35 -24.56 10.63
C ASP A 654 -6.75 -23.94 11.89
N SER A 655 -7.55 -23.72 12.94
CA SER A 655 -7.05 -23.33 14.25
C SER A 655 -6.42 -24.53 14.98
N PHE A 656 -5.39 -24.26 15.78
CA PHE A 656 -4.76 -25.24 16.65
C PHE A 656 -4.28 -24.61 17.96
N ILE A 657 -4.15 -25.43 19.00
CA ILE A 657 -3.43 -25.10 20.23
C ILE A 657 -2.13 -25.88 20.31
N PHE A 658 -1.13 -25.36 21.02
CA PHE A 658 0.18 -26.00 21.14
C PHE A 658 0.82 -25.85 22.52
N SER A 659 1.79 -26.71 22.81
CA SER A 659 2.62 -26.62 24.02
C SER A 659 4.07 -27.04 23.75
N PHE A 660 5.02 -26.42 24.46
CA PHE A 660 6.43 -26.82 24.58
C PHE A 660 6.76 -26.97 26.07
N GLU A 661 7.57 -27.96 26.45
CA GLU A 661 7.98 -28.19 27.85
C GLU A 661 8.89 -27.09 28.39
N SER A 662 9.78 -26.55 27.55
CA SER A 662 10.66 -25.43 27.88
C SER A 662 11.00 -24.60 26.63
N LYS A 663 11.62 -23.44 26.85
CA LYS A 663 12.17 -22.60 25.77
C LYS A 663 13.33 -23.27 25.00
N THR A 664 13.97 -24.30 25.55
CA THR A 664 15.19 -24.89 24.97
C THR A 664 14.97 -26.31 24.40
N ILE A 665 13.87 -26.98 24.74
CA ILE A 665 13.60 -28.38 24.34
C ILE A 665 12.55 -28.40 23.23
N PHE A 666 12.98 -28.16 22.00
CA PHE A 666 12.10 -28.07 20.83
C PHE A 666 11.40 -29.40 20.47
N GLN A 667 11.99 -30.54 20.81
CA GLN A 667 11.44 -31.87 20.53
C GLN A 667 10.18 -32.18 21.36
N SER A 668 9.95 -31.42 22.43
CA SER A 668 8.75 -31.54 23.28
C SER A 668 7.49 -30.92 22.67
N ALA A 669 7.61 -30.32 21.48
CA ALA A 669 6.56 -29.59 20.80
C ALA A 669 5.34 -30.49 20.50
N LYS A 670 4.18 -30.12 21.02
CA LYS A 670 2.90 -30.79 20.78
C LYS A 670 1.92 -29.80 20.17
N VAL A 671 1.10 -30.27 19.22
CA VAL A 671 0.06 -29.48 18.54
C VAL A 671 -1.25 -30.26 18.48
N GLY A 672 -2.37 -29.57 18.64
CA GLY A 672 -3.71 -30.12 18.57
C GLY A 672 -4.59 -29.24 17.70
N TYR A 673 -5.01 -29.75 16.54
CA TYR A 673 -5.90 -29.04 15.62
C TYR A 673 -7.34 -29.13 16.06
N SER A 674 -8.13 -28.09 15.74
CA SER A 674 -9.55 -28.07 16.08
C SER A 674 -10.34 -29.18 15.35
N ASN A 675 -11.34 -29.73 16.01
CA ASN A 675 -12.37 -30.57 15.39
C ASN A 675 -13.38 -29.76 14.53
N GLY A 676 -13.39 -28.44 14.63
CA GLY A 676 -14.28 -27.51 13.93
C GLY A 676 -15.43 -26.97 14.79
N ASP A 677 -15.72 -27.58 15.93
CA ASP A 677 -16.87 -27.23 16.76
C ASP A 677 -16.48 -26.22 17.85
N GLN A 678 -16.95 -24.98 17.68
CA GLN A 678 -16.74 -23.87 18.62
C GLN A 678 -15.26 -23.55 19.01
N PRO A 679 -14.28 -23.61 18.08
CA PRO A 679 -12.86 -23.42 18.40
C PRO A 679 -12.46 -22.03 18.84
N ILE A 680 -13.13 -20.98 18.38
CA ILE A 680 -12.74 -19.61 18.70
C ILE A 680 -13.94 -18.92 19.31
N TYR A 681 -13.79 -18.35 20.49
CA TYR A 681 -14.84 -17.52 21.09
C TYR A 681 -14.43 -16.06 21.09
N CYS A 682 -15.32 -15.20 20.60
CA CYS A 682 -15.11 -13.76 20.49
C CYS A 682 -16.14 -13.07 21.40
N GLY A 683 -15.75 -12.58 22.56
CA GLY A 683 -16.68 -11.97 23.51
C GLY A 683 -16.10 -10.77 24.24
N LEU A 684 -16.97 -9.82 24.59
CA LEU A 684 -16.60 -8.52 25.19
C LEU A 684 -15.78 -8.62 26.49
N LYS A 685 -15.95 -9.72 27.23
CA LYS A 685 -15.27 -9.99 28.50
C LYS A 685 -14.15 -11.03 28.37
N HIS A 686 -13.79 -11.39 27.14
CA HIS A 686 -12.84 -12.44 26.84
C HIS A 686 -11.64 -11.86 26.08
N GLY A 687 -10.44 -12.28 26.47
CA GLY A 687 -9.25 -12.13 25.64
C GLY A 687 -9.18 -13.26 24.60
N PRO A 688 -7.98 -13.65 24.18
CA PRO A 688 -7.79 -14.81 23.31
C PRO A 688 -8.45 -16.06 23.90
N THR A 689 -9.36 -16.66 23.16
CA THR A 689 -10.15 -17.81 23.63
C THR A 689 -10.25 -18.88 22.55
N PHE A 690 -9.63 -20.02 22.82
CA PHE A 690 -9.60 -21.22 22.00
C PHE A 690 -10.51 -22.27 22.63
N GLY A 691 -11.79 -22.20 22.28
CA GLY A 691 -12.87 -23.02 22.83
C GLY A 691 -12.95 -22.90 24.35
N HIS A 692 -13.18 -24.02 25.02
CA HIS A 692 -13.06 -24.15 26.47
C HIS A 692 -11.72 -24.75 26.90
N ASP A 693 -10.82 -24.95 25.94
CA ASP A 693 -9.55 -25.66 26.09
C ASP A 693 -8.42 -24.70 26.52
N LEU A 694 -8.45 -23.45 26.05
CA LEU A 694 -7.57 -22.36 26.50
C LEU A 694 -8.32 -21.02 26.40
N ASP A 695 -8.81 -20.51 27.53
CA ASP A 695 -9.63 -19.30 27.57
C ASP A 695 -9.08 -18.22 28.51
N CYS A 696 -9.34 -16.95 28.18
CA CYS A 696 -8.97 -15.80 28.98
C CYS A 696 -10.21 -14.97 29.34
N PHE A 697 -11.00 -15.42 30.31
CA PHE A 697 -12.20 -14.71 30.78
C PHE A 697 -11.90 -13.77 31.96
N ASN A 698 -12.33 -12.51 31.88
CA ASN A 698 -12.15 -11.51 32.95
C ASN A 698 -10.70 -11.44 33.49
N ASN A 699 -9.71 -11.46 32.60
CA ASN A 699 -8.27 -11.48 32.89
C ASN A 699 -7.78 -12.72 33.65
N ARG A 700 -8.61 -13.75 33.82
CA ARG A 700 -8.25 -15.07 34.37
C ARG A 700 -8.10 -16.07 33.24
N TRP A 701 -7.09 -16.93 33.33
CA TRP A 701 -6.90 -18.01 32.37
C TRP A 701 -7.50 -19.29 32.90
N GLY A 702 -8.20 -20.00 32.04
CA GLY A 702 -8.84 -21.27 32.34
C GLY A 702 -8.60 -22.31 31.26
N SER A 703 -8.90 -23.54 31.64
CA SER A 703 -9.11 -24.67 30.75
C SER A 703 -10.17 -25.53 31.43
N ASN A 704 -11.43 -25.29 31.08
CA ASN A 704 -12.55 -25.78 31.88
C ASN A 704 -13.00 -27.17 31.43
N ARG A 705 -13.09 -27.43 30.12
CA ARG A 705 -13.52 -28.72 29.55
C ARG A 705 -12.98 -28.91 28.14
N ARG A 706 -12.58 -30.14 27.82
CA ARG A 706 -12.16 -30.50 26.46
C ARG A 706 -13.36 -30.54 25.55
N PHE A 707 -13.34 -29.74 24.51
CA PHE A 707 -14.45 -29.70 23.57
C PHE A 707 -13.97 -29.51 22.14
N SER A 708 -13.14 -28.50 21.89
CA SER A 708 -12.82 -28.07 20.53
C SER A 708 -11.45 -28.55 20.04
N TYR A 709 -10.58 -28.96 20.96
CA TYR A 709 -9.20 -29.38 20.66
C TYR A 709 -8.80 -30.68 21.38
N PRO A 710 -7.88 -31.49 20.80
CA PRO A 710 -7.33 -32.66 21.49
C PRO A 710 -6.35 -32.24 22.60
N LYS A 711 -5.97 -33.17 23.48
CA LYS A 711 -5.08 -32.89 24.62
C LYS A 711 -3.66 -32.58 24.16
N VAL A 712 -3.17 -31.39 24.48
CA VAL A 712 -1.81 -30.93 24.19
C VAL A 712 -1.10 -30.53 25.49
N GLY A 713 -0.60 -31.52 26.24
CA GLY A 713 0.12 -31.31 27.51
C GLY A 713 -0.70 -31.50 28.80
N THR A 714 -0.09 -31.17 29.94
CA THR A 714 -0.67 -31.31 31.30
C THR A 714 -1.75 -30.26 31.58
N VAL A 715 -2.81 -30.68 32.26
CA VAL A 715 -4.05 -29.93 32.52
C VAL A 715 -3.81 -28.83 33.56
N TYR A 716 -4.48 -27.69 33.34
CA TYR A 716 -4.39 -26.44 34.07
C TYR A 716 -5.26 -26.46 35.35
N GLN A 717 -4.71 -25.98 36.47
CA GLN A 717 -5.46 -25.48 37.62
C GLN A 717 -4.98 -24.07 37.95
#